data_AF-A0AAW2Q5G6-F1
#
_entry.id   AF-A0AAW2Q5G6-F1
#
_cell.length_a   1.000
_cell.length_b   1.000
_cell.length_c   1.000
_cell.angle_alpha   90.00
_cell.angle_beta   90.00
_cell.angle_gamma   90.00
#
_symmetry.space_group_name_H-M   'P 1'
#
loop_
_entity.id
_entity.type
_entity.pdbx_description
1 polymer ?
#
loop_
_entity_poly.entity_id
_entity_poly.type
_entity_poly.pdbx_seq_one_letter_code
_entity_poly.pdbx_strand_id
1 'polypeptide(L)'
;MALQLTSLNSVIDSLRHSRKLGEALRLILSHAFEPHHYSVYSKTLQLCTDLKSKRSGEMIHSRIITDGFPTSTSLNTRLIIFYSQIGEMGTAHKLFDRVSERSVVTWTALISGYSQNGNHEEALRVFSAMHGEGMKANQFTYGSALRACTRLLSLEWGKQIHGRVQKGRFVDNLFVQCALVDLHAKCGKMEDACNVFEAMETRDLASWNAIIGGYAAQGLSAKAISMFRLMLREGMAPDSFSFGSLLRASIGDNGSAKVRIVHGCIFQFGFGSNKFLSGSLVDAYVKSGSVACANQVYNNMQNKDVVSCTSLIKGYASEGSNCSAALQLFNEVQRNVAVDGMLLCSMFNICAKTASLSLGRQLHANALKYHNQHDVAIGNALIDMYSKSGVIEDAKHVFDEMEEKNIISWTSLITGYGKHGYGHEAVALYEKMEDEGVKPNDVTFLSLLFACSHSGLTTQGWEYVSNMVSKHNILPRAEHYSCLADLLARAGQCEEAYDLVRKIPTDLDASVLRAMLGACSTHGNMNLAQIVARRLFNLEPENPVNYVVLSGFISFSMSSAAVASQASFSMQSLSTDEPVVSVDWLHSNLREPDVKVLDASWYMPDEQRNPLQEYQVSHIPGALFFDIDGITDRTTDLPHMLPSEEAFAAAVSALGIENKDALVVYDGKGIFSAARVWWMFRVFGHDRIWVLDGGFLRWRASGFYVESSASIDAVLKANAASDAIEKVYQGQQVGPITFNTNFQPHLIWTLEQVRKNIEEQTHQHVDARSKARFDGVAPEPRKGLRSGHIPRSKCLPFPQMLDGSQTLLPAAELKKKFEQEGISVDSPVLTSCGTGVTACILALGLYRLGKTDVPVYDGSWTEWVMRSNPDILSSSQT
;
A
#
# COMPACT_ATOMS: atom_id res chain seq x y z
N MET A 1 49.41 -14.31 -62.16
CA MET A 1 47.93 -14.45 -62.17
C MET A 1 47.42 -15.44 -61.10
N ALA A 2 48.11 -15.61 -59.97
CA ALA A 2 47.66 -16.39 -58.81
C ALA A 2 48.40 -15.92 -57.54
N LEU A 3 48.45 -14.61 -57.30
CA LEU A 3 48.87 -14.04 -56.03
C LEU A 3 47.72 -14.25 -55.01
N GLN A 4 47.65 -15.50 -54.57
CA GLN A 4 47.00 -16.08 -53.40
C GLN A 4 45.87 -15.29 -52.72
N LEU A 5 44.62 -15.70 -52.99
CA LEU A 5 43.42 -15.41 -52.20
C LEU A 5 43.61 -15.57 -50.67
N THR A 6 44.53 -16.43 -50.24
CA THR A 6 44.92 -16.64 -48.83
C THR A 6 45.74 -15.48 -48.26
N SER A 7 46.63 -14.87 -49.05
CA SER A 7 47.41 -13.69 -48.67
C SER A 7 46.52 -12.45 -48.51
N LEU A 8 45.54 -12.26 -49.40
CA LEU A 8 44.65 -11.10 -49.31
C LEU A 8 43.67 -11.19 -48.13
N ASN A 9 43.15 -12.39 -47.86
CA ASN A 9 42.30 -12.63 -46.69
C ASN A 9 43.04 -12.42 -45.37
N SER A 10 44.31 -12.83 -45.27
CA SER A 10 45.12 -12.62 -44.06
C SER A 10 45.50 -11.15 -43.87
N VAL A 11 45.75 -10.41 -44.95
CA VAL A 11 45.96 -8.95 -44.89
C VAL A 11 44.71 -8.23 -44.40
N ILE A 12 43.52 -8.58 -44.89
CA ILE A 12 42.27 -7.99 -44.39
C ILE A 12 41.98 -8.38 -42.93
N ASP A 13 42.29 -9.60 -42.51
CA ASP A 13 42.15 -9.98 -41.09
C ASP A 13 43.10 -9.17 -40.19
N SER A 14 44.35 -8.97 -40.63
CA SER A 14 45.30 -8.09 -39.94
C SER A 14 44.77 -6.64 -39.86
N LEU A 15 44.29 -6.08 -40.97
CA LEU A 15 43.72 -4.73 -41.00
C LEU A 15 42.44 -4.60 -40.15
N ARG A 16 41.62 -5.65 -40.06
CA ARG A 16 40.46 -5.72 -39.18
C ARG A 16 40.88 -5.70 -37.72
N HIS A 17 41.86 -6.53 -37.34
CA HIS A 17 42.41 -6.53 -35.98
C HIS A 17 43.03 -5.18 -35.60
N SER A 18 43.69 -4.50 -36.55
CA SER A 18 44.27 -3.17 -36.34
C SER A 18 43.28 -2.01 -36.52
N ARG A 19 41.99 -2.27 -36.79
CA ARG A 19 40.93 -1.27 -37.03
C ARG A 19 41.26 -0.23 -38.12
N LYS A 20 42.09 -0.59 -39.11
CA LYS A 20 42.56 0.31 -40.18
C LYS A 20 41.60 0.33 -41.39
N LEU A 21 40.44 0.95 -41.21
CA LEU A 21 39.36 0.98 -42.23
C LEU A 21 39.77 1.64 -43.55
N GLY A 22 40.56 2.73 -43.51
CA GLY A 22 40.98 3.46 -44.70
C GLY A 22 41.90 2.64 -45.62
N GLU A 23 42.80 1.83 -45.06
CA GLU A 23 43.69 0.95 -45.82
C GLU A 23 42.90 -0.22 -46.44
N ALA A 24 41.96 -0.80 -45.68
CA ALA A 24 41.08 -1.86 -46.17
C ALA A 24 40.17 -1.40 -47.33
N LEU A 25 39.62 -0.17 -47.24
CA LEU A 25 38.83 0.45 -48.32
C LEU A 25 39.67 0.70 -49.56
N ARG A 26 40.88 1.25 -49.43
CA ARG A 26 41.76 1.46 -50.59
C ARG A 26 42.08 0.14 -51.29
N LEU A 27 42.36 -0.91 -50.52
CA LEU A 27 42.67 -2.23 -51.08
C LEU A 27 41.49 -2.77 -51.90
N ILE A 28 40.26 -2.61 -51.38
CA ILE A 28 39.05 -3.11 -52.05
C ILE A 28 38.65 -2.26 -53.26
N LEU A 29 38.78 -0.94 -53.17
CA LEU A 29 38.39 -0.04 -54.26
C LEU A 29 39.41 -0.02 -55.40
N SER A 30 40.67 -0.44 -55.16
CA SER A 30 41.74 -0.46 -56.16
C SER A 30 41.88 -1.78 -56.94
N HIS A 31 41.16 -2.83 -56.55
CA HIS A 31 41.26 -4.16 -57.17
C HIS A 31 39.91 -4.62 -57.72
N ALA A 32 39.91 -5.24 -58.91
CA ALA A 32 38.74 -5.94 -59.45
C ALA A 32 38.71 -7.36 -58.88
N PHE A 33 37.61 -7.74 -58.22
CA PHE A 33 37.50 -9.03 -57.56
C PHE A 33 36.68 -10.01 -58.38
N GLU A 34 37.24 -11.21 -58.59
CA GLU A 34 36.55 -12.36 -59.17
C GLU A 34 35.46 -12.93 -58.23
N PRO A 35 34.50 -13.73 -58.76
CA PRO A 35 33.36 -14.29 -58.02
C PRO A 35 33.66 -15.01 -56.69
N HIS A 36 34.87 -15.52 -56.52
CA HIS A 36 35.28 -16.30 -55.36
C HIS A 36 35.79 -15.45 -54.17
N HIS A 37 35.77 -14.12 -54.25
CA HIS A 37 36.28 -13.20 -53.21
C HIS A 37 35.22 -12.72 -52.18
N TYR A 38 34.06 -13.35 -52.09
CA TYR A 38 32.96 -12.93 -51.20
C TYR A 38 33.36 -12.76 -49.71
N SER A 39 34.36 -13.50 -49.23
CA SER A 39 34.83 -13.41 -47.83
C SER A 39 35.48 -12.05 -47.53
N VAL A 40 36.13 -11.44 -48.52
CA VAL A 40 36.82 -10.14 -48.45
C VAL A 40 35.79 -9.04 -48.20
N TYR A 41 34.70 -9.02 -48.99
CA TYR A 41 33.58 -8.10 -48.80
C TYR A 41 32.89 -8.29 -47.45
N SER A 42 32.64 -9.54 -47.04
CA SER A 42 31.99 -9.84 -45.75
C SER A 42 32.82 -9.39 -44.53
N LYS A 43 34.15 -9.53 -44.58
CA LYS A 43 35.08 -9.08 -43.53
C LYS A 43 35.16 -7.56 -43.43
N THR A 44 35.19 -6.87 -44.57
CA THR A 44 35.28 -5.40 -44.57
C THR A 44 33.94 -4.76 -44.22
N LEU A 45 32.81 -5.35 -44.63
CA LEU A 45 31.49 -4.94 -44.13
C LEU A 45 31.41 -5.11 -42.61
N GLN A 46 31.95 -6.19 -42.03
CA GLN A 46 32.01 -6.34 -40.57
C GLN A 46 32.84 -5.22 -39.93
N LEU A 47 34.00 -4.88 -40.50
CA LEU A 47 34.81 -3.77 -40.02
C LEU A 47 34.05 -2.42 -40.10
N CYS A 48 33.27 -2.20 -41.15
CA CYS A 48 32.41 -1.02 -41.28
C CYS A 48 31.30 -1.00 -40.21
N THR A 49 30.72 -2.16 -39.91
CA THR A 49 29.73 -2.33 -38.83
C THR A 49 30.34 -2.04 -37.46
N ASP A 50 31.51 -2.61 -37.17
CA ASP A 50 32.21 -2.46 -35.89
C ASP A 50 32.60 -0.99 -35.62
N LEU A 51 32.92 -0.25 -36.69
CA LEU A 51 33.28 1.17 -36.65
C LEU A 51 32.10 2.12 -36.92
N LYS A 52 30.88 1.59 -37.13
CA LYS A 52 29.67 2.35 -37.48
C LYS A 52 29.86 3.36 -38.61
N SER A 53 30.70 3.04 -39.61
CA SER A 53 31.06 3.97 -40.68
C SER A 53 30.07 3.87 -41.85
N LYS A 54 29.07 4.76 -41.89
CA LYS A 54 28.03 4.81 -42.93
C LYS A 54 28.61 4.92 -44.35
N ARG A 55 29.41 5.97 -44.60
CA ARG A 55 29.97 6.27 -45.93
C ARG A 55 30.81 5.11 -46.48
N SER A 56 31.64 4.51 -45.63
CA SER A 56 32.51 3.39 -46.01
C SER A 56 31.72 2.15 -46.40
N GLY A 57 30.67 1.82 -45.65
CA GLY A 57 29.81 0.68 -45.97
C GLY A 57 28.96 0.91 -47.23
N GLU A 58 28.50 2.13 -47.47
CA GLU A 58 27.80 2.51 -48.72
C GLU A 58 28.71 2.37 -49.95
N MET A 59 29.98 2.76 -49.83
CA MET A 59 30.97 2.58 -50.91
C MET A 59 31.18 1.09 -51.22
N ILE A 60 31.28 0.25 -50.19
CA ILE A 60 31.41 -1.20 -50.37
C ILE A 60 30.13 -1.80 -50.97
N HIS A 61 28.95 -1.36 -50.52
CA HIS A 61 27.68 -1.81 -51.09
C HIS A 61 27.57 -1.44 -52.58
N SER A 62 27.93 -0.21 -52.96
CA SER A 62 27.98 0.19 -54.37
C SER A 62 28.94 -0.69 -55.18
N ARG A 63 30.11 -1.03 -54.61
CA ARG A 63 31.10 -1.90 -55.25
C ARG A 63 30.58 -3.34 -55.43
N ILE A 64 29.88 -3.88 -54.44
CA ILE A 64 29.22 -5.20 -54.52
C ILE A 64 28.21 -5.24 -55.67
N ILE A 65 27.48 -4.15 -55.91
CA ILE A 65 26.54 -4.02 -57.03
C ILE A 65 27.29 -3.97 -58.36
N THR A 66 28.33 -3.13 -58.48
CA THR A 66 29.10 -2.99 -59.74
C THR A 66 29.82 -4.28 -60.13
N ASP A 67 30.27 -5.06 -59.15
CA ASP A 67 31.01 -6.30 -59.38
C ASP A 67 30.08 -7.50 -59.66
N GLY A 68 28.76 -7.30 -59.71
CA GLY A 68 27.81 -8.32 -60.12
C GLY A 68 27.44 -9.34 -59.04
N PHE A 69 27.53 -8.97 -57.75
CA PHE A 69 27.15 -9.83 -56.61
C PHE A 69 25.77 -9.61 -55.96
N PRO A 70 24.75 -8.98 -56.59
CA PRO A 70 23.52 -8.64 -55.87
C PRO A 70 22.67 -9.86 -55.46
N THR A 71 22.95 -11.05 -55.99
CA THR A 71 22.18 -12.29 -55.73
C THR A 71 22.74 -13.14 -54.59
N SER A 72 23.89 -12.79 -54.00
CA SER A 72 24.49 -13.58 -52.92
C SER A 72 23.74 -13.40 -51.60
N THR A 73 23.03 -14.44 -51.14
CA THR A 73 22.28 -14.45 -49.87
C THR A 73 23.17 -14.10 -48.67
N SER A 74 24.44 -14.54 -48.66
CA SER A 74 25.37 -14.28 -47.54
C SER A 74 25.81 -12.82 -47.46
N LEU A 75 26.12 -12.20 -48.61
CA LEU A 75 26.48 -10.78 -48.68
C LEU A 75 25.27 -9.88 -48.40
N ASN A 76 24.10 -10.21 -48.95
CA ASN A 76 22.86 -9.48 -48.66
C ASN A 76 22.51 -9.56 -47.17
N THR A 77 22.65 -10.73 -46.52
CA THR A 77 22.45 -10.86 -45.07
C THR A 77 23.44 -9.98 -44.29
N ARG A 78 24.70 -9.88 -44.71
CA ARG A 78 25.70 -9.00 -44.08
C ARG A 78 25.37 -7.52 -44.27
N LEU A 79 24.88 -7.13 -45.46
CA LEU A 79 24.41 -5.77 -45.73
C LEU A 79 23.19 -5.42 -44.90
N ILE A 80 22.22 -6.33 -44.74
CA ILE A 80 21.06 -6.15 -43.85
C ILE A 80 21.53 -5.87 -42.41
N ILE A 81 22.49 -6.66 -41.90
CA ILE A 81 23.08 -6.44 -40.56
C ILE A 81 23.76 -5.07 -40.48
N PHE A 82 24.57 -4.71 -41.48
CA PHE A 82 25.25 -3.41 -41.53
C PHE A 82 24.24 -2.24 -41.48
N TYR A 83 23.26 -2.24 -42.38
CA TYR A 83 22.23 -1.19 -42.43
C TYR A 83 21.37 -1.14 -41.16
N SER A 84 21.10 -2.30 -40.55
CA SER A 84 20.42 -2.36 -39.25
C SER A 84 21.24 -1.73 -38.12
N GLN A 85 22.56 -1.92 -38.08
CA GLN A 85 23.42 -1.36 -37.03
C GLN A 85 23.62 0.16 -37.12
N ILE A 86 23.41 0.74 -38.30
CA ILE A 86 23.44 2.20 -38.51
C ILE A 86 22.05 2.85 -38.45
N GLY A 87 20.98 2.07 -38.19
CA GLY A 87 19.61 2.56 -38.03
C GLY A 87 18.80 2.73 -39.33
N GLU A 88 19.36 2.38 -40.48
CA GLU A 88 18.75 2.56 -41.82
C GLU A 88 17.84 1.37 -42.18
N MET A 89 16.79 1.15 -41.39
CA MET A 89 15.93 -0.03 -41.52
C MET A 89 15.18 -0.10 -42.85
N GLY A 90 14.86 1.04 -43.48
CA GLY A 90 14.22 1.05 -44.79
C GLY A 90 15.10 0.45 -45.90
N THR A 91 16.42 0.68 -45.84
CA THR A 91 17.38 0.09 -46.79
C THR A 91 17.60 -1.39 -46.49
N ALA A 92 17.68 -1.76 -45.20
CA ALA A 92 17.78 -3.16 -44.78
C ALA A 92 16.58 -4.00 -45.28
N HIS A 93 15.36 -3.47 -45.19
CA HIS A 93 14.15 -4.16 -45.70
C HIS A 93 14.17 -4.32 -47.22
N LYS A 94 14.52 -3.26 -47.97
CA LYS A 94 14.64 -3.35 -49.44
C LYS A 94 15.66 -4.38 -49.89
N LEU A 95 16.76 -4.53 -49.14
CA LEU A 95 17.76 -5.58 -49.41
C LEU A 95 17.20 -6.97 -49.12
N PHE A 96 16.41 -7.11 -48.06
CA PHE A 96 15.72 -8.35 -47.72
C PHE A 96 14.72 -8.79 -48.80
N ASP A 97 13.96 -7.85 -49.37
CA ASP A 97 13.01 -8.14 -50.44
C ASP A 97 13.69 -8.69 -51.70
N ARG A 98 14.92 -8.23 -51.98
CA ARG A 98 15.74 -8.65 -53.13
C ARG A 98 16.36 -10.03 -52.97
N VAL A 99 16.38 -10.61 -51.77
CA VAL A 99 16.91 -11.97 -51.57
C VAL A 99 15.88 -12.99 -52.05
N SER A 100 16.21 -13.73 -53.11
CA SER A 100 15.34 -14.77 -53.69
C SER A 100 15.17 -16.00 -52.81
N GLU A 101 16.24 -16.45 -52.14
CA GLU A 101 16.21 -17.55 -51.17
C GLU A 101 16.58 -17.05 -49.77
N ARG A 102 15.56 -16.82 -48.95
CA ARG A 102 15.74 -16.28 -47.60
C ARG A 102 16.01 -17.41 -46.61
N SER A 103 17.18 -17.36 -45.97
CA SER A 103 17.52 -18.30 -44.90
C SER A 103 16.94 -17.85 -43.56
N VAL A 104 16.87 -18.75 -42.57
CA VAL A 104 16.54 -18.40 -41.17
C VAL A 104 17.44 -17.28 -40.64
N VAL A 105 18.71 -17.23 -41.06
CA VAL A 105 19.66 -16.19 -40.66
C VAL A 105 19.29 -14.83 -41.26
N THR A 106 18.83 -14.80 -42.51
CA THR A 106 18.38 -13.58 -43.20
C THR A 106 17.13 -13.00 -42.53
N TRP A 107 16.14 -13.84 -42.21
CA TRP A 107 14.96 -13.46 -41.42
C TRP A 107 15.34 -12.94 -40.04
N THR A 108 16.21 -13.67 -39.33
CA THR A 108 16.65 -13.29 -37.98
C THR A 108 17.36 -11.94 -37.99
N ALA A 109 18.22 -11.68 -38.98
CA ALA A 109 18.92 -10.40 -39.10
C ALA A 109 17.95 -9.22 -39.22
N LEU A 110 16.88 -9.36 -40.03
CA LEU A 110 15.88 -8.31 -40.19
C LEU A 110 15.04 -8.11 -38.93
N ILE A 111 14.58 -9.19 -38.29
CA ILE A 111 13.81 -9.15 -37.04
C ILE A 111 14.63 -8.52 -35.91
N SER A 112 15.88 -8.95 -35.73
CA SER A 112 16.80 -8.36 -34.75
C SER A 112 17.06 -6.89 -35.05
N GLY A 113 17.23 -6.52 -36.32
CA GLY A 113 17.42 -5.13 -36.75
C GLY A 113 16.25 -4.24 -36.39
N TYR A 114 15.02 -4.65 -36.70
CA TYR A 114 13.82 -3.92 -36.32
C TYR A 114 13.65 -3.83 -34.80
N SER A 115 13.88 -4.95 -34.09
CA SER A 115 13.80 -4.98 -32.62
C SER A 115 14.82 -4.06 -31.94
N GLN A 116 16.04 -3.92 -32.48
CA GLN A 116 17.09 -3.09 -31.89
C GLN A 116 16.88 -1.59 -32.15
N ASN A 117 16.24 -1.22 -33.26
CA ASN A 117 16.02 0.17 -33.68
C ASN A 117 14.67 0.77 -33.25
N GLY A 118 13.94 0.13 -32.34
CA GLY A 118 12.67 0.66 -31.80
C GLY A 118 11.41 0.30 -32.60
N ASN A 119 11.56 -0.23 -33.81
CA ASN A 119 10.47 -0.62 -34.70
C ASN A 119 9.93 -2.01 -34.34
N HIS A 120 9.43 -2.16 -33.12
CA HIS A 120 9.08 -3.46 -32.54
C HIS A 120 7.89 -4.13 -33.21
N GLU A 121 6.89 -3.37 -33.67
CA GLU A 121 5.71 -3.93 -34.33
C GLU A 121 6.09 -4.57 -35.69
N GLU A 122 6.93 -3.90 -36.47
CA GLU A 122 7.48 -4.45 -37.71
C GLU A 122 8.31 -5.71 -37.47
N ALA A 123 9.09 -5.76 -36.37
CA ALA A 123 9.81 -6.98 -36.00
C ALA A 123 8.86 -8.19 -35.82
N LEU A 124 7.68 -7.98 -35.23
CA LEU A 124 6.67 -9.02 -35.03
C LEU A 124 5.92 -9.37 -36.32
N ARG A 125 5.66 -8.39 -37.20
CA ARG A 125 5.09 -8.64 -38.54
C ARG A 125 6.03 -9.48 -39.39
N VAL A 126 7.32 -9.14 -39.42
CA VAL A 126 8.36 -9.94 -40.11
C VAL A 126 8.48 -11.33 -39.50
N PHE A 127 8.40 -11.46 -38.17
CA PHE A 127 8.37 -12.77 -37.49
C PHE A 127 7.15 -13.61 -37.89
N SER A 128 5.98 -12.99 -38.03
CA SER A 128 4.76 -13.65 -38.50
C SER A 128 4.90 -14.11 -39.96
N ALA A 129 5.41 -13.24 -40.84
CA ALA A 129 5.66 -13.55 -42.25
C ALA A 129 6.63 -14.72 -42.42
N MET A 130 7.72 -14.76 -41.64
CA MET A 130 8.66 -15.88 -41.60
C MET A 130 7.95 -17.22 -41.36
N HIS A 131 6.99 -17.25 -40.43
CA HIS A 131 6.23 -18.46 -40.14
C HIS A 131 5.17 -18.76 -41.21
N GLY A 132 4.59 -17.74 -41.83
CA GLY A 132 3.68 -17.88 -42.98
C GLY A 132 4.35 -18.55 -44.17
N GLU A 133 5.64 -18.31 -44.38
CA GLU A 133 6.48 -18.98 -45.40
C GLU A 133 6.99 -20.38 -44.95
N GLY A 134 6.57 -20.88 -43.79
CA GLY A 134 6.96 -22.20 -43.29
C GLY A 134 8.38 -22.29 -42.70
N MET A 135 9.07 -21.16 -42.52
CA MET A 135 10.42 -21.13 -41.97
C MET A 135 10.41 -21.30 -40.44
N LYS A 136 11.25 -22.22 -39.93
CA LYS A 136 11.36 -22.49 -38.48
C LYS A 136 12.33 -21.51 -37.82
N ALA A 137 11.82 -20.75 -36.84
CA ALA A 137 12.62 -19.84 -36.01
C ALA A 137 13.75 -20.58 -35.27
N ASN A 138 14.88 -19.90 -35.07
CA ASN A 138 15.96 -20.35 -34.18
C ASN A 138 15.91 -19.60 -32.83
N GLN A 139 16.80 -19.96 -31.90
CA GLN A 139 16.88 -19.33 -30.58
C GLN A 139 17.06 -17.79 -30.62
N PHE A 140 17.81 -17.27 -31.59
CA PHE A 140 18.04 -15.83 -31.75
C PHE A 140 16.82 -15.12 -32.35
N THR A 141 16.09 -15.79 -33.26
CA THR A 141 14.81 -15.31 -33.79
C THR A 141 13.81 -15.15 -32.65
N TYR A 142 13.65 -16.18 -31.81
CA TYR A 142 12.75 -16.14 -30.66
C TYR A 142 13.12 -15.05 -29.67
N GLY A 143 14.40 -14.94 -29.27
CA GLY A 143 14.82 -13.87 -28.36
C GLY A 143 14.60 -12.45 -28.92
N SER A 144 14.77 -12.25 -30.22
CA SER A 144 14.51 -10.95 -30.86
C SER A 144 13.02 -10.61 -30.91
N ALA A 145 12.17 -11.60 -31.22
CA ALA A 145 10.72 -11.42 -31.25
C ALA A 145 10.14 -11.22 -29.82
N LEU A 146 10.62 -11.99 -28.84
CA LEU A 146 10.26 -11.82 -27.43
C LEU A 146 10.68 -10.45 -26.92
N ARG A 147 11.90 -9.98 -27.23
CA ARG A 147 12.34 -8.62 -26.90
C ARG A 147 11.41 -7.56 -27.50
N ALA A 148 10.96 -7.72 -28.74
CA ALA A 148 9.99 -6.82 -29.35
C ALA A 148 8.64 -6.84 -28.61
N CYS A 149 8.14 -8.02 -28.22
CA CYS A 149 6.94 -8.15 -27.38
C CYS A 149 7.09 -7.43 -26.04
N THR A 150 8.22 -7.65 -25.35
CA THR A 150 8.54 -7.01 -24.07
C THR A 150 8.57 -5.49 -24.18
N ARG A 151 9.13 -4.95 -25.25
CA ARG A 151 9.21 -3.49 -25.48
C ARG A 151 7.86 -2.87 -25.81
N LEU A 152 6.96 -3.63 -26.45
CA LEU A 152 5.58 -3.23 -26.70
C LEU A 152 4.65 -3.51 -25.51
N LEU A 153 5.14 -4.20 -24.47
CA LEU A 153 4.31 -4.76 -23.39
C LEU A 153 3.15 -5.63 -23.94
N SER A 154 3.39 -6.30 -25.07
CA SER A 154 2.36 -7.10 -25.76
C SER A 154 2.36 -8.54 -25.25
N LEU A 155 1.55 -8.78 -24.23
CA LEU A 155 1.39 -10.11 -23.65
C LEU A 155 0.77 -11.12 -24.64
N GLU A 156 -0.15 -10.67 -25.50
CA GLU A 156 -0.84 -11.53 -26.47
C GLU A 156 0.12 -12.16 -27.49
N TRP A 157 0.95 -11.32 -28.13
CA TRP A 157 2.01 -11.81 -29.02
C TRP A 157 3.03 -12.67 -28.27
N GLY A 158 3.40 -12.23 -27.06
CA GLY A 158 4.30 -12.96 -26.18
C GLY A 158 3.84 -14.39 -25.87
N LYS A 159 2.56 -14.57 -25.52
CA LYS A 159 1.96 -15.88 -25.23
C LYS A 159 1.91 -16.80 -26.45
N GLN A 160 1.60 -16.26 -27.63
CA GLN A 160 1.64 -17.03 -28.87
C GLN A 160 3.05 -17.55 -29.17
N ILE A 161 4.06 -16.69 -28.99
CA ILE A 161 5.46 -17.07 -29.17
C ILE A 161 5.87 -18.10 -28.10
N HIS A 162 5.50 -17.89 -26.84
CA HIS A 162 5.75 -18.85 -25.76
C HIS A 162 5.16 -20.23 -26.06
N GLY A 163 3.90 -20.30 -26.49
CA GLY A 163 3.26 -21.56 -26.89
C GLY A 163 3.95 -22.24 -28.07
N ARG A 164 4.56 -21.48 -29.00
CA ARG A 164 5.39 -22.04 -30.09
C ARG A 164 6.73 -22.55 -29.58
N VAL A 165 7.38 -21.85 -28.65
CA VAL A 165 8.61 -22.32 -28.00
C VAL A 165 8.36 -23.64 -27.28
N GLN A 166 7.25 -23.74 -26.54
CA GLN A 166 6.88 -24.95 -25.79
C GLN A 166 6.64 -26.17 -26.71
N LYS A 167 6.12 -25.95 -27.92
CA LYS A 167 5.93 -27.00 -28.94
C LYS A 167 7.18 -27.28 -29.77
N GLY A 168 8.26 -26.54 -29.54
CA GLY A 168 9.48 -26.56 -30.34
C GLY A 168 10.67 -27.15 -29.59
N ARG A 169 11.82 -27.17 -30.26
CA ARG A 169 13.09 -27.70 -29.72
C ARG A 169 13.86 -26.75 -28.79
N PHE A 170 13.33 -25.56 -28.51
CA PHE A 170 14.02 -24.51 -27.76
C PHE A 170 13.40 -24.26 -26.38
N VAL A 171 12.61 -25.21 -25.89
CA VAL A 171 11.95 -25.15 -24.58
C VAL A 171 12.97 -24.99 -23.44
N ASP A 172 14.09 -25.72 -23.49
CA ASP A 172 15.16 -25.69 -22.48
C ASP A 172 16.32 -24.76 -22.85
N ASN A 173 16.14 -23.91 -23.87
CA ASN A 173 17.20 -23.00 -24.27
C ASN A 173 17.28 -21.81 -23.31
N LEU A 174 18.37 -21.73 -22.53
CA LEU A 174 18.62 -20.68 -21.53
C LEU A 174 18.33 -19.26 -22.03
N PHE A 175 18.77 -18.92 -23.24
CA PHE A 175 18.56 -17.59 -23.83
C PHE A 175 17.08 -17.30 -24.11
N VAL A 176 16.32 -18.28 -24.59
CA VAL A 176 14.88 -18.14 -24.84
C VAL A 176 14.10 -18.10 -23.53
N GLN A 177 14.41 -18.97 -22.57
CA GLN A 177 13.79 -18.98 -21.24
C GLN A 177 14.01 -17.65 -20.51
N CYS A 178 15.23 -17.11 -20.52
CA CYS A 178 15.51 -15.79 -19.94
C CYS A 178 14.66 -14.68 -20.60
N ALA A 179 14.50 -14.71 -21.93
CA ALA A 179 13.66 -13.73 -22.64
C ALA A 179 12.16 -13.90 -22.30
N LEU A 180 11.70 -15.12 -22.03
CA LEU A 180 10.34 -15.40 -21.57
C LEU A 180 10.09 -14.90 -20.14
N VAL A 181 11.05 -15.08 -19.23
CA VAL A 181 10.98 -14.50 -17.87
C VAL A 181 10.88 -12.98 -17.95
N ASP A 182 11.74 -12.31 -18.73
CA ASP A 182 11.72 -10.85 -18.89
C ASP A 182 10.40 -10.34 -19.51
N LEU A 183 9.87 -11.06 -20.50
CA LEU A 183 8.57 -10.77 -21.11
C LEU A 183 7.44 -10.80 -20.08
N HIS A 184 7.27 -11.93 -19.38
CA HIS A 184 6.16 -12.10 -18.44
C HIS A 184 6.29 -11.15 -17.26
N ALA A 185 7.50 -10.97 -16.74
CA ALA A 185 7.78 -10.04 -15.64
C ALA A 185 7.39 -8.60 -16.00
N LYS A 186 7.83 -8.09 -17.16
CA LYS A 186 7.52 -6.71 -17.58
C LYS A 186 6.07 -6.52 -18.04
N CYS A 187 5.41 -7.56 -18.54
CA CYS A 187 3.97 -7.54 -18.81
C CYS A 187 3.13 -7.71 -17.54
N GLY A 188 3.77 -7.81 -16.36
CA GLY A 188 3.12 -7.88 -15.07
C GLY A 188 2.53 -9.24 -14.70
N LYS A 189 2.79 -10.30 -15.49
CA LYS A 189 2.39 -11.68 -15.21
C LYS A 189 3.48 -12.40 -14.43
N MET A 190 3.60 -12.03 -13.15
CA MET A 190 4.69 -12.49 -12.30
C MET A 190 4.64 -13.99 -11.98
N GLU A 191 3.44 -14.57 -11.93
CA GLU A 191 3.24 -16.02 -11.75
C GLU A 191 3.78 -16.81 -12.95
N ASP A 192 3.42 -16.41 -14.18
CA ASP A 192 3.95 -17.01 -15.41
C ASP A 192 5.48 -16.86 -15.49
N ALA A 193 6.02 -15.70 -15.09
CA ALA A 193 7.46 -15.47 -15.03
C ALA A 193 8.16 -16.41 -14.04
N CYS A 194 7.57 -16.61 -12.85
CA CYS A 194 8.09 -17.54 -11.85
C CYS A 194 8.02 -18.99 -12.33
N ASN A 195 6.92 -19.41 -12.96
CA ASN A 195 6.78 -20.77 -13.49
C ASN A 195 7.88 -21.08 -14.53
N VAL A 196 8.15 -20.13 -15.43
CA VAL A 196 9.26 -20.29 -16.40
C VAL A 196 10.61 -20.33 -15.67
N PHE A 197 10.84 -19.44 -14.70
CA PHE A 197 12.10 -19.33 -13.96
C PHE A 197 12.42 -20.56 -13.10
N GLU A 198 11.42 -21.13 -12.44
CA GLU A 198 11.54 -22.34 -11.62
C GLU A 198 11.83 -23.57 -12.49
N ALA A 199 11.25 -23.63 -13.70
CA ALA A 199 11.50 -24.68 -14.68
C ALA A 199 12.89 -24.63 -15.35
N MET A 200 13.67 -23.55 -15.17
CA MET A 200 15.02 -23.44 -15.74
C MET A 200 15.99 -24.36 -15.00
N GLU A 201 16.64 -25.30 -15.71
CA GLU A 201 17.68 -26.17 -15.13
C GLU A 201 18.93 -25.38 -14.72
N THR A 202 19.29 -24.38 -15.51
CA THR A 202 20.40 -23.47 -15.24
C THR A 202 19.90 -22.04 -15.31
N ARG A 203 20.35 -21.18 -14.39
CA ARG A 203 19.93 -19.78 -14.29
C ARG A 203 21.16 -18.90 -14.38
N ASP A 204 21.14 -17.95 -15.29
CA ASP A 204 22.20 -16.96 -15.43
C ASP A 204 21.84 -15.67 -14.70
N LEU A 205 22.80 -14.75 -14.64
CA LEU A 205 22.61 -13.45 -14.02
C LEU A 205 21.46 -12.66 -14.66
N ALA A 206 21.21 -12.85 -15.96
CA ALA A 206 20.14 -12.18 -16.68
C ALA A 206 18.75 -12.65 -16.23
N SER A 207 18.54 -13.96 -16.05
CA SER A 207 17.26 -14.48 -15.56
C SER A 207 16.98 -14.08 -14.10
N TRP A 208 18.01 -14.06 -13.24
CA TRP A 208 17.90 -13.54 -11.88
C TRP A 208 17.54 -12.05 -11.86
N ASN A 209 18.21 -11.23 -12.68
CA ASN A 209 17.92 -9.81 -12.76
C ASN A 209 16.51 -9.54 -13.31
N ALA A 210 16.02 -10.37 -14.26
CA ALA A 210 14.68 -10.27 -14.79
C ALA A 210 13.61 -10.55 -13.71
N ILE A 211 13.77 -11.61 -12.92
CA ILE A 211 12.78 -11.97 -11.89
C ILE A 211 12.78 -10.99 -10.71
N ILE A 212 13.97 -10.57 -10.24
CA ILE A 212 14.12 -9.58 -9.15
C ILE A 212 13.59 -8.21 -9.60
N GLY A 213 13.96 -7.78 -10.81
CA GLY A 213 13.49 -6.53 -11.40
C GLY A 213 11.98 -6.52 -11.64
N GLY A 214 11.40 -7.66 -12.04
CA GLY A 214 9.96 -7.85 -12.19
C GLY A 214 9.21 -7.63 -10.89
N TYR A 215 9.60 -8.34 -9.83
CA TYR A 215 8.99 -8.15 -8.50
C TYR A 215 9.16 -6.72 -7.97
N ALA A 216 10.33 -6.11 -8.20
CA ALA A 216 10.60 -4.73 -7.80
C ALA A 216 9.71 -3.72 -8.53
N ALA A 217 9.49 -3.90 -9.83
CA ALA A 217 8.65 -3.00 -10.64
C ALA A 217 7.17 -3.05 -10.26
N GLN A 218 6.69 -4.22 -9.79
CA GLN A 218 5.31 -4.42 -9.35
C GLN A 218 5.06 -4.01 -7.89
N GLY A 219 6.05 -3.44 -7.21
CA GLY A 219 5.93 -3.04 -5.79
C GLY A 219 5.94 -4.21 -4.80
N LEU A 220 6.25 -5.43 -5.25
CA LEU A 220 6.30 -6.64 -4.40
C LEU A 220 7.67 -6.79 -3.72
N SER A 221 8.00 -5.81 -2.87
CA SER A 221 9.33 -5.65 -2.24
C SER A 221 9.83 -6.91 -1.52
N ALA A 222 8.96 -7.57 -0.75
CA ALA A 222 9.34 -8.76 0.03
C ALA A 222 9.79 -9.92 -0.88
N LYS A 223 9.09 -10.13 -2.00
CA LYS A 223 9.44 -11.17 -2.98
C LYS A 223 10.70 -10.82 -3.76
N ALA A 224 10.92 -9.56 -4.11
CA ALA A 224 12.18 -9.13 -4.74
C ALA A 224 13.39 -9.42 -3.83
N ILE A 225 13.29 -9.11 -2.54
CA ILE A 225 14.34 -9.38 -1.54
C ILE A 225 14.53 -10.89 -1.34
N SER A 226 13.45 -11.69 -1.31
CA SER A 226 13.57 -13.15 -1.16
C SER A 226 14.27 -13.78 -2.36
N MET A 227 13.96 -13.35 -3.59
CA MET A 227 14.66 -13.81 -4.80
C MET A 227 16.15 -13.42 -4.80
N PHE A 228 16.48 -12.21 -4.35
CA PHE A 228 17.88 -11.80 -4.20
C PHE A 228 18.63 -12.65 -3.17
N ARG A 229 18.00 -12.99 -2.04
CA ARG A 229 18.60 -13.90 -1.05
C ARG A 229 18.79 -15.31 -1.62
N LEU A 230 17.86 -15.79 -2.43
CA LEU A 230 17.98 -17.09 -3.10
C LEU A 230 19.12 -17.10 -4.11
N MET A 231 19.27 -16.03 -4.90
CA MET A 231 20.41 -15.83 -5.81
C MET A 231 21.75 -15.99 -5.08
N LEU A 232 21.90 -15.34 -3.91
CA LEU A 232 23.11 -15.45 -3.09
C LEU A 232 23.33 -16.87 -2.53
N ARG A 233 22.25 -17.55 -2.12
CA ARG A 233 22.30 -18.93 -1.61
C ARG A 233 22.70 -19.94 -2.69
N GLU A 234 22.29 -19.72 -3.93
CA GLU A 234 22.71 -20.53 -5.09
C GLU A 234 24.12 -20.15 -5.59
N GLY A 235 24.84 -19.26 -4.89
CA GLY A 235 26.23 -18.90 -5.20
C GLY A 235 26.37 -17.92 -6.37
N MET A 236 25.29 -17.30 -6.83
CA MET A 236 25.33 -16.34 -7.92
C MET A 236 25.75 -14.96 -7.40
N ALA A 237 26.83 -14.42 -7.95
CA ALA A 237 27.34 -13.11 -7.59
C ALA A 237 26.45 -11.99 -8.18
N PRO A 238 25.94 -11.05 -7.37
CA PRO A 238 25.12 -9.94 -7.85
C PRO A 238 25.95 -8.91 -8.62
N ASP A 239 25.29 -8.22 -9.55
CA ASP A 239 25.87 -7.11 -10.30
C ASP A 239 25.17 -5.77 -9.98
N SER A 240 25.58 -4.71 -10.69
CA SER A 240 24.97 -3.39 -10.52
C SER A 240 23.48 -3.35 -10.88
N PHE A 241 22.98 -4.26 -11.73
CA PHE A 241 21.56 -4.33 -12.06
C PHE A 241 20.76 -5.04 -10.97
N SER A 242 21.34 -6.06 -10.34
CA SER A 242 20.75 -6.74 -9.17
C SER A 242 20.51 -5.74 -8.04
N PHE A 243 21.55 -4.96 -7.70
CA PHE A 243 21.45 -3.94 -6.65
C PHE A 243 20.54 -2.78 -7.03
N GLY A 244 20.55 -2.32 -8.29
CA GLY A 244 19.62 -1.29 -8.76
C GLY A 244 18.15 -1.72 -8.64
N SER A 245 17.85 -2.99 -8.95
CA SER A 245 16.52 -3.56 -8.78
C SER A 245 16.12 -3.68 -7.30
N LEU A 246 17.07 -4.05 -6.44
CA LEU A 246 16.85 -4.15 -4.99
C LEU A 246 16.64 -2.78 -4.34
N LEU A 247 17.37 -1.75 -4.78
CA LEU A 247 17.15 -0.36 -4.36
C LEU A 247 15.74 0.11 -4.75
N ARG A 248 15.30 -0.19 -5.97
CA ARG A 248 13.93 0.11 -6.40
C ARG A 248 12.88 -0.60 -5.53
N ALA A 249 13.08 -1.88 -5.25
CA ALA A 249 12.20 -2.65 -4.34
C ALA A 249 12.21 -2.12 -2.90
N SER A 250 13.24 -1.38 -2.50
CA SER A 250 13.39 -0.86 -1.13
C SER A 250 12.68 0.48 -0.92
N ILE A 251 12.07 1.06 -1.96
CA ILE A 251 11.31 2.31 -1.89
C ILE A 251 9.86 1.97 -1.49
N GLY A 252 9.45 2.32 -0.27
CA GLY A 252 8.15 2.00 0.34
C GLY A 252 8.17 2.03 1.87
N ASP A 253 7.21 1.40 2.56
CA ASP A 253 7.14 1.39 4.03
C ASP A 253 8.40 0.76 4.67
N ASN A 254 8.97 1.49 5.63
CA ASN A 254 10.29 1.24 6.23
C ASN A 254 11.47 1.27 5.21
N GLY A 255 11.34 2.04 4.13
CA GLY A 255 12.29 2.07 3.02
C GLY A 255 13.68 2.57 3.39
N SER A 256 13.78 3.54 4.31
CA SER A 256 15.07 4.12 4.73
C SER A 256 16.00 3.08 5.36
N ALA A 257 15.47 2.16 6.18
CA ALA A 257 16.26 1.07 6.76
C ALA A 257 16.71 0.05 5.70
N LYS A 258 15.82 -0.34 4.79
CA LYS A 258 16.13 -1.29 3.70
C LYS A 258 17.19 -0.72 2.76
N VAL A 259 17.07 0.54 2.35
CA VAL A 259 18.06 1.22 1.49
C VAL A 259 19.43 1.26 2.17
N ARG A 260 19.53 1.50 3.49
CA ARG A 260 20.81 1.42 4.22
C ARG A 260 21.44 0.04 4.19
N ILE A 261 20.65 -1.02 4.34
CA ILE A 261 21.15 -2.40 4.26
C ILE A 261 21.71 -2.68 2.86
N VAL A 262 20.94 -2.34 1.82
CA VAL A 262 21.37 -2.52 0.42
C VAL A 262 22.62 -1.69 0.12
N HIS A 263 22.69 -0.46 0.61
CA HIS A 263 23.88 0.40 0.49
C HIS A 263 25.12 -0.25 1.12
N GLY A 264 25.00 -0.85 2.32
CA GLY A 264 26.08 -1.63 2.93
C GLY A 264 26.54 -2.81 2.06
N CYS A 265 25.59 -3.56 1.49
CA CYS A 265 25.91 -4.64 0.56
C CYS A 265 26.63 -4.15 -0.70
N ILE A 266 26.21 -3.04 -1.29
CA ILE A 266 26.87 -2.45 -2.47
C ILE A 266 28.36 -2.20 -2.20
N PHE A 267 28.71 -1.67 -1.03
CA PHE A 267 30.11 -1.47 -0.64
C PHE A 267 30.84 -2.78 -0.39
N GLN A 268 30.21 -3.73 0.30
CA GLN A 268 30.79 -5.05 0.58
C GLN A 268 31.16 -5.82 -0.71
N PHE A 269 30.33 -5.71 -1.75
CA PHE A 269 30.58 -6.34 -3.06
C PHE A 269 31.47 -5.49 -3.99
N GLY A 270 32.06 -4.40 -3.49
CA GLY A 270 33.03 -3.59 -4.24
C GLY A 270 32.42 -2.60 -5.24
N PHE A 271 31.11 -2.33 -5.15
CA PHE A 271 30.40 -1.43 -6.06
C PHE A 271 30.22 0.00 -5.50
N GLY A 272 30.89 0.36 -4.41
CA GLY A 272 30.74 1.69 -3.77
C GLY A 272 31.06 2.89 -4.68
N SER A 273 31.93 2.71 -5.67
CA SER A 273 32.30 3.73 -6.67
C SER A 273 31.58 3.57 -8.02
N ASN A 274 30.61 2.65 -8.12
CA ASN A 274 29.90 2.40 -9.37
C ASN A 274 28.97 3.56 -9.71
N LYS A 275 29.27 4.26 -10.82
CA LYS A 275 28.53 5.45 -11.29
C LYS A 275 27.00 5.25 -11.34
N PHE A 276 26.54 4.11 -11.86
CA PHE A 276 25.11 3.83 -12.02
C PHE A 276 24.41 3.63 -10.67
N LEU A 277 25.07 2.94 -9.74
CA LEU A 277 24.51 2.69 -8.41
C LEU A 277 24.55 3.93 -7.52
N SER A 278 25.57 4.77 -7.58
CA SER A 278 25.62 5.99 -6.78
C SER A 278 24.44 6.92 -7.08
N GLY A 279 24.11 7.14 -8.36
CA GLY A 279 22.91 7.91 -8.72
C GLY A 279 21.61 7.22 -8.30
N SER A 280 21.53 5.89 -8.44
CA SER A 280 20.37 5.10 -7.98
C SER A 280 20.21 5.13 -6.45
N LEU A 281 21.31 5.21 -5.69
CA LEU A 281 21.32 5.35 -4.24
C LEU A 281 20.81 6.73 -3.81
N VAL A 282 21.24 7.80 -4.48
CA VAL A 282 20.74 9.16 -4.22
C VAL A 282 19.22 9.19 -4.43
N ASP A 283 18.73 8.67 -5.57
CA ASP A 283 17.29 8.59 -5.85
C ASP A 283 16.53 7.74 -4.82
N ALA A 284 17.06 6.58 -4.43
CA ALA A 284 16.44 5.70 -3.44
C ALA A 284 16.38 6.33 -2.04
N TYR A 285 17.43 7.04 -1.61
CA TYR A 285 17.44 7.76 -0.33
C TYR A 285 16.45 8.93 -0.31
N VAL A 286 16.39 9.70 -1.40
CA VAL A 286 15.40 10.78 -1.54
C VAL A 286 13.98 10.23 -1.46
N LYS A 287 13.67 9.18 -2.23
CA LYS A 287 12.33 8.58 -2.25
C LYS A 287 11.95 7.86 -0.96
N SER A 288 12.93 7.46 -0.14
CA SER A 288 12.70 6.89 1.19
C SER A 288 12.67 7.94 2.31
N GLY A 289 12.71 9.24 1.97
CA GLY A 289 12.59 10.35 2.91
C GLY A 289 13.88 10.74 3.63
N SER A 290 15.03 10.16 3.29
CA SER A 290 16.32 10.51 3.92
C SER A 290 17.20 11.36 3.00
N VAL A 291 16.84 12.63 2.86
CA VAL A 291 17.59 13.60 2.03
C VAL A 291 19.02 13.83 2.56
N ALA A 292 19.21 13.77 3.88
CA ALA A 292 20.53 13.87 4.50
C ALA A 292 21.49 12.75 4.04
N CYS A 293 21.04 11.50 4.03
CA CYS A 293 21.83 10.38 3.51
C CYS A 293 22.06 10.51 2.00
N ALA A 294 21.06 10.96 1.24
CA ALA A 294 21.21 11.21 -0.18
C ALA A 294 22.31 12.26 -0.47
N ASN A 295 22.33 13.34 0.30
CA ASN A 295 23.35 14.39 0.20
C ASN A 295 24.76 13.86 0.54
N GLN A 296 24.89 13.01 1.57
CA GLN A 296 26.17 12.36 1.90
C GLN A 296 26.67 11.48 0.76
N VAL A 297 25.81 10.64 0.17
CA VAL A 297 26.17 9.81 -1.00
C VAL A 297 26.60 10.69 -2.16
N TYR A 298 25.83 11.74 -2.48
CA TYR A 298 26.11 12.66 -3.58
C TYR A 298 27.46 13.38 -3.42
N ASN A 299 27.78 13.87 -2.21
CA ASN A 299 29.05 14.54 -1.95
C ASN A 299 30.26 13.62 -2.08
N ASN A 300 30.08 12.32 -1.84
CA ASN A 300 31.11 11.31 -1.99
C ASN A 300 31.23 10.76 -3.43
N MET A 301 30.37 11.18 -4.37
CA MET A 301 30.46 10.75 -5.76
C MET A 301 31.69 11.36 -6.45
N GLN A 302 32.54 10.52 -7.04
CA GLN A 302 33.68 10.98 -7.84
C GLN A 302 33.24 11.73 -9.10
N ASN A 303 32.12 11.31 -9.71
CA ASN A 303 31.55 11.91 -10.90
C ASN A 303 30.09 12.28 -10.64
N LYS A 304 29.87 13.56 -10.32
CA LYS A 304 28.53 14.14 -10.16
C LYS A 304 27.88 14.25 -11.55
N ASP A 305 26.65 13.77 -11.69
CA ASP A 305 25.85 13.88 -12.91
C ASP A 305 24.51 14.58 -12.66
N VAL A 306 23.94 15.17 -13.72
CA VAL A 306 22.70 15.97 -13.67
C VAL A 306 21.53 15.17 -13.11
N VAL A 307 21.47 13.86 -13.38
CA VAL A 307 20.37 12.98 -12.90
C VAL A 307 20.40 12.90 -11.37
N SER A 308 21.57 12.64 -10.80
CA SER A 308 21.78 12.56 -9.35
C SER A 308 21.52 13.92 -8.67
N CYS A 309 21.92 15.02 -9.31
CA CYS A 309 21.61 16.38 -8.85
C CYS A 309 20.10 16.64 -8.82
N THR A 310 19.41 16.27 -9.91
CA THR A 310 17.97 16.46 -10.08
C THR A 310 17.20 15.68 -9.02
N SER A 311 17.59 14.43 -8.76
CA SER A 311 17.02 13.63 -7.67
C SER A 311 17.23 14.30 -6.31
N LEU A 312 18.42 14.81 -6.03
CA LEU A 312 18.70 15.48 -4.75
C LEU A 312 17.95 16.81 -4.59
N ILE A 313 17.88 17.64 -5.64
CA ILE A 313 17.09 18.88 -5.66
C ILE A 313 15.60 18.59 -5.48
N LYS A 314 15.08 17.53 -6.08
CA LYS A 314 13.71 17.05 -5.85
C LYS A 314 13.50 16.67 -4.37
N GLY A 315 14.49 16.05 -3.73
CA GLY A 315 14.49 15.78 -2.29
C GLY A 315 14.40 17.05 -1.45
N TYR A 316 15.26 18.04 -1.72
CA TYR A 316 15.21 19.33 -1.05
C TYR A 316 13.88 20.06 -1.29
N ALA A 317 13.31 19.95 -2.49
CA ALA A 317 12.00 20.51 -2.80
C ALA A 317 10.88 19.86 -1.97
N SER A 318 10.98 18.58 -1.59
CA SER A 318 9.97 17.89 -0.79
C SER A 318 10.00 18.24 0.71
N GLU A 319 11.15 18.60 1.28
CA GLU A 319 11.33 18.75 2.74
C GLU A 319 11.03 20.18 3.27
N GLY A 320 10.72 21.14 2.39
CA GLY A 320 10.32 22.52 2.73
C GLY A 320 11.41 23.41 3.34
N SER A 321 12.33 22.84 4.12
CA SER A 321 13.31 23.54 4.96
C SER A 321 14.67 23.77 4.30
N ASN A 322 14.93 23.17 3.13
CA ASN A 322 16.27 23.09 2.50
C ASN A 322 16.39 23.83 1.15
N CYS A 323 15.66 24.94 0.96
CA CYS A 323 15.67 25.69 -0.30
C CYS A 323 17.04 26.33 -0.62
N SER A 324 17.79 26.74 0.41
CA SER A 324 19.14 27.29 0.26
C SER A 324 20.14 26.24 -0.26
N ALA A 325 20.08 25.01 0.25
CA ALA A 325 20.92 23.91 -0.20
C ALA A 325 20.64 23.53 -1.65
N ALA A 326 19.37 23.53 -2.07
CA ALA A 326 19.00 23.32 -3.46
C ALA A 326 19.54 24.40 -4.40
N LEU A 327 19.52 25.67 -3.97
CA LEU A 327 20.08 26.78 -4.74
C LEU A 327 21.60 26.70 -4.87
N GLN A 328 22.30 26.35 -3.79
CA GLN A 328 23.74 26.14 -3.82
C GLN A 328 24.11 25.02 -4.79
N LEU A 329 23.38 23.89 -4.72
CA LEU A 329 23.59 22.77 -5.62
C LEU A 329 23.29 23.13 -7.07
N PHE A 330 22.20 23.85 -7.35
CA PHE A 330 21.88 24.30 -8.71
C PHE A 330 22.97 25.21 -9.29
N ASN A 331 23.49 26.16 -8.49
CA ASN A 331 24.58 27.04 -8.91
C ASN A 331 25.90 26.27 -9.17
N GLU A 332 26.17 25.21 -8.41
CA GLU A 332 27.31 24.32 -8.66
C GLU A 332 27.13 23.58 -10.00
N VAL A 333 25.93 23.05 -10.27
CA VAL A 333 25.63 22.30 -11.50
C VAL A 333 25.69 23.22 -12.73
N GLN A 334 25.07 24.40 -12.66
CA GLN A 334 25.04 25.35 -13.77
C GLN A 334 26.44 25.79 -14.22
N ARG A 335 27.43 25.80 -13.32
CA ARG A 335 28.83 26.14 -13.64
C ARG A 335 29.57 25.00 -14.35
N ASN A 336 29.16 23.75 -14.14
CA ASN A 336 29.94 22.57 -14.51
C ASN A 336 29.29 21.71 -15.60
N VAL A 337 27.96 21.75 -15.73
CA VAL A 337 27.20 20.88 -16.63
C VAL A 337 26.04 21.67 -17.26
N ALA A 338 25.70 21.32 -18.50
CA ALA A 338 24.47 21.82 -19.12
C ALA A 338 23.27 21.39 -18.28
N VAL A 339 22.54 22.37 -17.78
CA VAL A 339 21.26 22.16 -17.10
C VAL A 339 20.30 21.50 -18.09
N ASP A 340 19.47 20.57 -17.63
CA ASP A 340 18.39 19.98 -18.44
C ASP A 340 17.01 20.53 -18.02
N GLY A 341 15.98 20.28 -18.83
CA GLY A 341 14.63 20.78 -18.55
C GLY A 341 14.04 20.22 -17.25
N MET A 342 14.40 19.00 -16.87
CA MET A 342 13.90 18.34 -15.64
C MET A 342 14.44 19.00 -14.38
N LEU A 343 15.72 19.38 -14.40
CA LEU A 343 16.38 20.13 -13.35
C LEU A 343 15.73 21.53 -13.20
N LEU A 344 15.44 22.22 -14.30
CA LEU A 344 14.72 23.50 -14.27
C LEU A 344 13.31 23.35 -13.69
N CYS A 345 12.55 22.34 -14.10
CA CYS A 345 11.23 22.07 -13.54
C CYS A 345 11.29 21.86 -12.02
N SER A 346 12.31 21.14 -11.54
CA SER A 346 12.53 20.91 -10.11
C SER A 346 12.85 22.21 -9.37
N MET A 347 13.60 23.12 -9.98
CA MET A 347 13.87 24.46 -9.42
C MET A 347 12.67 25.39 -9.46
N PHE A 348 11.85 25.36 -10.52
CA PHE A 348 10.59 26.09 -10.57
C PHE A 348 9.64 25.64 -9.46
N ASN A 349 9.57 24.34 -9.16
CA ASN A 349 8.79 23.82 -8.03
C ASN A 349 9.29 24.38 -6.68
N ILE A 350 10.60 24.50 -6.49
CA ILE A 350 11.16 25.17 -5.29
C ILE A 350 10.74 26.64 -5.23
N CYS A 351 10.82 27.36 -6.35
CA CYS A 351 10.36 28.76 -6.42
C CYS A 351 8.86 28.87 -6.12
N ALA A 352 8.06 27.94 -6.63
CA ALA A 352 6.61 27.89 -6.42
C ALA A 352 6.26 27.62 -4.94
N LYS A 353 7.01 26.72 -4.26
CA LYS A 353 6.82 26.43 -2.82
C LYS A 353 7.29 27.56 -1.91
N THR A 354 8.32 28.30 -2.31
CA THR A 354 8.85 29.44 -1.55
C THR A 354 8.22 30.78 -1.93
N ALA A 355 7.31 30.79 -2.92
CA ALA A 355 6.77 32.00 -3.53
C ALA A 355 7.87 33.01 -3.96
N SER A 356 9.03 32.50 -4.41
CA SER A 356 10.19 33.32 -4.78
C SER A 356 10.13 33.78 -6.24
N LEU A 357 9.40 34.87 -6.47
CA LEU A 357 9.21 35.44 -7.82
C LEU A 357 10.52 35.90 -8.48
N SER A 358 11.43 36.52 -7.71
CA SER A 358 12.67 37.09 -8.24
C SER A 358 13.60 36.02 -8.81
N LEU A 359 13.72 34.89 -8.11
CA LEU A 359 14.48 33.73 -8.56
C LEU A 359 13.76 33.02 -9.72
N GLY A 360 12.43 32.85 -9.62
CA GLY A 360 11.62 32.25 -10.68
C GLY A 360 11.79 32.96 -12.02
N ARG A 361 11.77 34.30 -12.04
CA ARG A 361 12.02 35.11 -13.24
C ARG A 361 13.44 34.95 -13.79
N GLN A 362 14.46 34.84 -12.94
CA GLN A 362 15.84 34.58 -13.39
C GLN A 362 15.96 33.19 -14.06
N LEU A 363 15.35 32.18 -13.46
CA LEU A 363 15.32 30.82 -14.02
C LEU A 363 14.51 30.75 -15.31
N HIS A 364 13.40 31.50 -15.40
CA HIS A 364 12.61 31.59 -16.63
C HIS A 364 13.41 32.24 -17.76
N ALA A 365 14.11 33.35 -17.51
CA ALA A 365 15.00 33.97 -18.48
C ALA A 365 16.13 33.01 -18.93
N ASN A 366 16.66 32.21 -18.01
CA ASN A 366 17.65 31.19 -18.31
C ASN A 366 17.08 30.06 -19.21
N ALA A 367 15.85 29.63 -18.93
CA ALA A 367 15.13 28.65 -19.75
C ALA A 367 14.94 29.17 -21.19
N LEU A 368 14.47 30.42 -21.35
CA LEU A 368 14.30 31.05 -22.67
C LEU A 368 15.60 31.17 -23.46
N LYS A 369 16.74 31.31 -22.77
CA LYS A 369 18.05 31.50 -23.41
C LYS A 369 18.68 30.20 -23.91
N TYR A 370 18.50 29.09 -23.21
CA TYR A 370 19.27 27.85 -23.46
C TYR A 370 18.43 26.60 -23.73
N HIS A 371 17.11 26.65 -23.52
CA HIS A 371 16.23 25.49 -23.68
C HIS A 371 15.24 25.67 -24.82
N ASN A 372 14.70 24.54 -25.28
CA ASN A 372 13.69 24.54 -26.32
C ASN A 372 12.40 25.22 -25.78
N GLN A 373 11.95 26.26 -26.46
CA GLN A 373 10.74 27.01 -26.09
C GLN A 373 9.46 26.15 -26.18
N HIS A 374 9.53 25.01 -26.88
CA HIS A 374 8.41 24.09 -27.11
C HIS A 374 8.26 23.00 -26.02
N ASP A 375 9.04 23.02 -24.92
CA ASP A 375 8.90 21.99 -23.87
C ASP A 375 7.68 22.26 -22.96
N VAL A 376 6.62 21.49 -23.18
CA VAL A 376 5.36 21.56 -22.42
C VAL A 376 5.57 21.36 -20.91
N ALA A 377 6.57 20.59 -20.48
CA ALA A 377 6.82 20.35 -19.05
C ALA A 377 7.35 21.62 -18.35
N ILE A 378 8.23 22.36 -19.03
CA ILE A 378 8.75 23.65 -18.55
C ILE A 378 7.61 24.67 -18.49
N GLY A 379 6.77 24.75 -19.53
CA GLY A 379 5.60 25.62 -19.57
C GLY A 379 4.65 25.37 -18.39
N ASN A 380 4.33 24.11 -18.11
CA ASN A 380 3.49 23.71 -16.98
C ASN A 380 4.12 24.10 -15.62
N ALA A 381 5.43 23.89 -15.45
CA ALA A 381 6.13 24.27 -14.23
C ALA A 381 6.18 25.80 -14.00
N LEU A 382 6.29 26.57 -15.07
CA LEU A 382 6.23 28.04 -15.05
C LEU A 382 4.84 28.55 -14.68
N ILE A 383 3.78 27.97 -15.25
CA ILE A 383 2.38 28.30 -14.90
C ILE A 383 2.15 28.09 -13.39
N ASP A 384 2.57 26.95 -12.83
CA ASP A 384 2.44 26.68 -11.39
C ASP A 384 3.28 27.66 -10.54
N MET A 385 4.50 27.97 -10.96
CA MET A 385 5.41 28.89 -10.27
C MET A 385 4.84 30.31 -10.22
N TYR A 386 4.41 30.88 -11.35
CA TYR A 386 3.84 32.21 -11.41
C TYR A 386 2.50 32.29 -10.68
N SER A 387 1.65 31.26 -10.83
CA SER A 387 0.38 31.18 -10.12
C SER A 387 0.58 31.20 -8.60
N LYS A 388 1.52 30.39 -8.06
CA LYS A 388 1.81 30.36 -6.61
C LYS A 388 2.59 31.57 -6.11
N SER A 389 3.31 32.26 -6.98
CA SER A 389 4.06 33.49 -6.63
C SER A 389 3.19 34.75 -6.65
N GLY A 390 1.88 34.64 -6.90
CA GLY A 390 0.96 35.77 -6.84
C GLY A 390 0.76 36.54 -8.14
N VAL A 391 1.33 36.08 -9.26
CA VAL A 391 1.33 36.83 -10.53
C VAL A 391 0.63 36.02 -11.62
N ILE A 392 -0.70 35.90 -11.50
CA ILE A 392 -1.50 35.05 -12.39
C ILE A 392 -1.47 35.51 -13.86
N GLU A 393 -1.29 36.80 -14.11
CA GLU A 393 -1.15 37.34 -15.48
C GLU A 393 0.11 36.84 -16.17
N ASP A 394 1.24 36.75 -15.45
CA ASP A 394 2.48 36.16 -15.98
C ASP A 394 2.25 34.66 -16.29
N ALA A 395 1.48 33.95 -15.46
CA ALA A 395 1.13 32.54 -15.71
C ALA A 395 0.24 32.38 -16.95
N LYS A 396 -0.73 33.30 -17.14
CA LYS A 396 -1.55 33.37 -18.34
C LYS A 396 -0.70 33.64 -19.59
N HIS A 397 0.24 34.57 -19.50
CA HIS A 397 1.13 34.89 -20.61
C HIS A 397 1.95 33.67 -21.05
N VAL A 398 2.52 32.93 -20.09
CA VAL A 398 3.24 31.68 -20.39
C VAL A 398 2.32 30.68 -21.07
N PHE A 399 1.10 30.49 -20.55
CA PHE A 399 0.13 29.60 -21.17
C PHE A 399 -0.21 30.01 -22.61
N ASP A 400 -0.45 31.28 -22.86
CA ASP A 400 -0.80 31.80 -24.19
C ASP A 400 0.37 31.62 -25.20
N GLU A 401 1.63 31.73 -24.76
CA GLU A 401 2.83 31.50 -25.57
C GLU A 401 3.12 30.02 -25.90
N MET A 402 2.56 29.06 -25.16
CA MET A 402 2.80 27.63 -25.42
C MET A 402 2.17 27.17 -26.75
N GLU A 403 2.97 26.59 -27.66
CA GLU A 403 2.45 26.04 -28.92
C GLU A 403 1.61 24.77 -28.71
N GLU A 404 2.12 23.83 -27.90
CA GLU A 404 1.40 22.63 -27.50
C GLU A 404 0.93 22.75 -26.04
N LYS A 405 -0.35 22.47 -25.82
CA LYS A 405 -0.97 22.49 -24.50
C LYS A 405 -1.58 21.13 -24.23
N ASN A 406 -1.25 20.55 -23.08
CA ASN A 406 -1.87 19.30 -22.64
C ASN A 406 -2.82 19.56 -21.47
N ILE A 407 -3.53 18.51 -21.03
CA ILE A 407 -4.46 18.58 -19.91
C ILE A 407 -3.87 19.21 -18.63
N ILE A 408 -2.57 19.03 -18.40
CA ILE A 408 -1.87 19.59 -17.24
C ILE A 408 -1.73 21.10 -17.39
N SER A 409 -1.44 21.61 -18.59
CA SER A 409 -1.34 23.06 -18.87
C SER A 409 -2.65 23.78 -18.53
N TRP A 410 -3.76 23.27 -19.05
CA TRP A 410 -5.10 23.79 -18.78
C TRP A 410 -5.46 23.71 -17.30
N THR A 411 -5.29 22.53 -16.71
CA THR A 411 -5.64 22.30 -15.29
C THR A 411 -4.83 23.20 -14.36
N SER A 412 -3.54 23.39 -14.63
CA SER A 412 -2.65 24.22 -13.79
C SER A 412 -3.09 25.69 -13.78
N LEU A 413 -3.49 26.24 -14.92
CA LEU A 413 -3.98 27.61 -15.02
C LEU A 413 -5.39 27.76 -14.41
N ILE A 414 -6.28 26.78 -14.60
CA ILE A 414 -7.60 26.72 -13.94
C ILE A 414 -7.43 26.71 -12.41
N THR A 415 -6.52 25.88 -11.88
CA THR A 415 -6.17 25.87 -10.45
C THR A 415 -5.63 27.24 -10.01
N GLY A 416 -4.78 27.85 -10.82
CA GLY A 416 -4.24 29.19 -10.60
C GLY A 416 -5.35 30.22 -10.42
N TYR A 417 -6.26 30.33 -11.41
CA TYR A 417 -7.41 31.24 -11.34
C TYR A 417 -8.29 30.97 -10.12
N GLY A 418 -8.57 29.70 -9.81
CA GLY A 418 -9.35 29.33 -8.62
C GLY A 418 -8.72 29.80 -7.30
N LYS A 419 -7.39 29.68 -7.14
CA LYS A 419 -6.66 30.14 -5.95
C LYS A 419 -6.63 31.67 -5.79
N HIS A 420 -6.72 32.39 -6.90
CA HIS A 420 -6.75 33.85 -6.91
C HIS A 420 -8.17 34.44 -6.87
N GLY A 421 -9.21 33.60 -6.81
CA GLY A 421 -10.60 34.04 -6.75
C GLY A 421 -11.20 34.44 -8.11
N TYR A 422 -10.51 34.15 -9.21
CA TYR A 422 -10.96 34.41 -10.59
C TYR A 422 -11.79 33.23 -11.13
N GLY A 423 -12.88 32.88 -10.44
CA GLY A 423 -13.67 31.68 -10.79
C GLY A 423 -14.36 31.77 -12.14
N HIS A 424 -14.78 32.96 -12.57
CA HIS A 424 -15.38 33.16 -13.89
C HIS A 424 -14.38 32.91 -15.01
N GLU A 425 -13.13 33.34 -14.83
CA GLU A 425 -12.02 33.11 -15.76
C GLU A 425 -11.63 31.63 -15.79
N ALA A 426 -11.67 30.95 -14.63
CA ALA A 426 -11.45 29.50 -14.54
C ALA A 426 -12.51 28.72 -15.33
N VAL A 427 -13.79 29.13 -15.23
CA VAL A 427 -14.91 28.56 -15.99
C VAL A 427 -14.75 28.80 -17.49
N ALA A 428 -14.49 30.04 -17.90
CA ALA A 428 -14.29 30.38 -19.31
C ALA A 428 -13.11 29.60 -19.92
N LEU A 429 -12.06 29.37 -19.13
CA LEU A 429 -10.91 28.57 -19.56
C LEU A 429 -11.25 27.08 -19.72
N TYR A 430 -12.13 26.53 -18.88
CA TYR A 430 -12.64 25.17 -19.03
C TYR A 430 -13.55 25.01 -20.25
N GLU A 431 -14.43 25.96 -20.51
CA GLU A 431 -15.28 25.94 -21.72
C GLU A 431 -14.40 25.94 -22.97
N LYS A 432 -13.38 26.81 -23.01
CA LYS A 432 -12.39 26.82 -24.09
C LYS A 432 -11.63 25.50 -24.22
N MET A 433 -11.26 24.86 -23.10
CA MET A 433 -10.61 23.55 -23.08
C MET A 433 -11.47 22.47 -23.76
N GLU A 434 -12.78 22.48 -23.49
CA GLU A 434 -13.72 21.55 -24.14
C GLU A 434 -13.90 21.86 -25.63
N ASP A 435 -13.99 23.14 -26.01
CA ASP A 435 -14.12 23.58 -27.40
C ASP A 435 -12.91 23.20 -28.25
N GLU A 436 -11.71 23.23 -27.68
CA GLU A 436 -10.47 22.76 -28.32
C GLU A 436 -10.33 21.22 -28.30
N GLY A 437 -11.33 20.49 -27.79
CA GLY A 437 -11.38 19.03 -27.79
C GLY A 437 -10.49 18.36 -26.75
N VAL A 438 -9.97 19.11 -25.77
CA VAL A 438 -9.13 18.56 -24.70
C VAL A 438 -10.03 18.01 -23.61
N LYS A 439 -9.94 16.69 -23.37
CA LYS A 439 -10.79 16.03 -22.37
C LYS A 439 -10.34 16.38 -20.94
N PRO A 440 -11.24 16.87 -20.07
CA PRO A 440 -10.94 17.10 -18.65
C PRO A 440 -10.74 15.79 -17.89
N ASN A 441 -10.00 15.85 -16.78
CA ASN A 441 -9.84 14.74 -15.85
C ASN A 441 -10.42 15.10 -14.47
N ASP A 442 -10.31 14.17 -13.54
CA ASP A 442 -10.72 14.36 -12.15
C ASP A 442 -10.08 15.62 -11.51
N VAL A 443 -8.79 15.87 -11.75
CA VAL A 443 -8.08 17.03 -11.18
C VAL A 443 -8.59 18.34 -11.77
N THR A 444 -8.99 18.35 -13.05
CA THR A 444 -9.63 19.52 -13.70
C THR A 444 -10.95 19.85 -13.00
N PHE A 445 -11.81 18.87 -12.77
CA PHE A 445 -13.09 19.07 -12.07
C PHE A 445 -12.89 19.51 -10.62
N LEU A 446 -11.92 18.94 -9.90
CA LEU A 446 -11.60 19.39 -8.55
C LEU A 446 -11.16 20.87 -8.54
N SER A 447 -10.33 21.28 -9.49
CA SER A 447 -9.90 22.67 -9.65
C SER A 447 -11.07 23.62 -9.94
N LEU A 448 -12.03 23.19 -10.77
CA LEU A 448 -13.22 23.97 -11.08
C LEU A 448 -14.16 24.11 -9.88
N LEU A 449 -14.40 23.03 -9.13
CA LEU A 449 -15.21 23.07 -7.92
C LEU A 449 -14.57 23.96 -6.85
N PHE A 450 -13.25 23.90 -6.73
CA PHE A 450 -12.49 24.80 -5.87
C PHE A 450 -12.65 26.28 -6.29
N ALA A 451 -12.55 26.57 -7.59
CA ALA A 451 -12.75 27.92 -8.12
C ALA A 451 -14.20 28.42 -7.92
N CYS A 452 -15.18 27.54 -8.12
CA CYS A 452 -16.59 27.81 -7.86
C CYS A 452 -16.82 28.13 -6.38
N SER A 453 -16.25 27.36 -5.46
CA SER A 453 -16.35 27.59 -4.00
C SER A 453 -15.86 28.98 -3.59
N HIS A 454 -14.75 29.45 -4.16
CA HIS A 454 -14.19 30.77 -3.85
C HIS A 454 -14.95 31.93 -4.49
N SER A 455 -15.72 31.66 -5.55
CA SER A 455 -16.45 32.67 -6.31
C SER A 455 -17.97 32.60 -6.12
N GLY A 456 -18.47 31.66 -5.30
CA GLY A 456 -19.90 31.49 -5.01
C GLY A 456 -20.74 30.94 -6.17
N LEU A 457 -20.13 30.23 -7.13
CA LEU A 457 -20.79 29.75 -8.36
C LEU A 457 -21.55 28.42 -8.14
N THR A 458 -22.61 28.45 -7.32
CA THR A 458 -23.34 27.24 -6.86
C THR A 458 -23.97 26.44 -7.99
N THR A 459 -24.64 27.11 -8.94
CA THR A 459 -25.31 26.45 -10.06
C THR A 459 -24.31 25.71 -10.95
N GLN A 460 -23.20 26.38 -11.29
CA GLN A 460 -22.14 25.80 -12.11
C GLN A 460 -21.43 24.65 -11.37
N GLY A 461 -21.24 24.76 -10.05
CA GLY A 461 -20.68 23.67 -9.24
C GLY A 461 -21.47 22.36 -9.35
N TRP A 462 -22.80 22.42 -9.26
CA TRP A 462 -23.68 21.25 -9.47
C TRP A 462 -23.63 20.73 -10.90
N GLU A 463 -23.65 21.62 -11.88
CA GLU A 463 -23.55 21.27 -13.29
C GLU A 463 -22.25 20.52 -13.59
N TYR A 464 -21.12 20.96 -13.03
CA TYR A 464 -19.83 20.30 -13.27
C TYR A 464 -19.73 18.91 -12.62
N VAL A 465 -20.28 18.71 -11.41
CA VAL A 465 -20.37 17.35 -10.83
C VAL A 465 -21.26 16.43 -11.68
N SER A 466 -22.36 16.97 -12.21
CA SER A 466 -23.23 16.22 -13.13
C SER A 466 -22.52 15.89 -14.44
N ASN A 467 -21.82 16.85 -15.05
CA ASN A 467 -21.07 16.67 -16.29
C ASN A 467 -19.90 15.70 -16.13
N MET A 468 -19.24 15.70 -14.97
CA MET A 468 -18.17 14.76 -14.62
C MET A 468 -18.65 13.30 -14.79
N VAL A 469 -19.86 12.99 -14.32
CA VAL A 469 -20.46 11.65 -14.44
C VAL A 469 -21.07 11.41 -15.82
N SER A 470 -21.95 12.31 -16.26
CA SER A 470 -22.81 12.09 -17.44
C SER A 470 -22.09 12.27 -18.77
N LYS A 471 -21.20 13.28 -18.88
CA LYS A 471 -20.49 13.63 -20.13
C LYS A 471 -19.11 12.98 -20.20
N HIS A 472 -18.41 12.88 -19.08
CA HIS A 472 -17.00 12.44 -19.05
C HIS A 472 -16.77 11.06 -18.43
N ASN A 473 -17.80 10.44 -17.84
CA ASN A 473 -17.74 9.12 -17.20
C ASN A 473 -16.62 9.01 -16.14
N ILE A 474 -16.43 10.08 -15.36
CA ILE A 474 -15.47 10.16 -14.26
C ILE A 474 -16.25 10.07 -12.95
N LEU A 475 -15.85 9.16 -12.06
CA LEU A 475 -16.48 8.99 -10.76
C LEU A 475 -15.99 10.06 -9.77
N PRO A 476 -16.88 10.82 -9.11
CA PRO A 476 -16.49 11.78 -8.09
C PRO A 476 -15.85 11.10 -6.88
N ARG A 477 -14.68 11.58 -6.47
CA ARG A 477 -14.01 11.20 -5.21
C ARG A 477 -14.45 12.08 -4.04
N ALA A 478 -14.07 11.67 -2.84
CA ALA A 478 -14.29 12.42 -1.60
C ALA A 478 -13.90 13.89 -1.72
N GLU A 479 -12.76 14.21 -2.36
CA GLU A 479 -12.30 15.61 -2.49
C GLU A 479 -13.24 16.48 -3.32
N HIS A 480 -13.92 15.91 -4.33
CA HIS A 480 -14.88 16.65 -5.15
C HIS A 480 -16.13 17.01 -4.35
N TYR A 481 -16.64 16.04 -3.58
CA TYR A 481 -17.77 16.29 -2.69
C TYR A 481 -17.43 17.26 -1.57
N SER A 482 -16.19 17.21 -1.06
CA SER A 482 -15.66 18.17 -0.09
C SER A 482 -15.70 19.61 -0.63
N CYS A 483 -15.23 19.84 -1.87
CA CYS A 483 -15.29 21.16 -2.50
C CYS A 483 -16.74 21.61 -2.77
N LEU A 484 -17.63 20.69 -3.17
CA LEU A 484 -19.05 21.01 -3.36
C LEU A 484 -19.73 21.35 -2.02
N ALA A 485 -19.42 20.63 -0.94
CA ALA A 485 -19.94 20.94 0.39
C ALA A 485 -19.45 22.30 0.91
N ASP A 486 -18.16 22.63 0.70
CA ASP A 486 -17.60 23.96 1.01
C ASP A 486 -18.33 25.07 0.22
N LEU A 487 -18.54 24.88 -1.09
CA LEU A 487 -19.29 25.81 -1.93
C LEU A 487 -20.72 26.05 -1.41
N LEU A 488 -21.47 24.98 -1.14
CA LEU A 488 -22.85 25.06 -0.64
C LEU A 488 -22.91 25.70 0.75
N ALA A 489 -21.97 25.35 1.62
CA ALA A 489 -21.87 25.95 2.94
C ALA A 489 -21.66 27.47 2.85
N ARG A 490 -20.67 27.92 2.06
CA ARG A 490 -20.38 29.34 1.84
C ARG A 490 -21.54 30.11 1.21
N ALA A 491 -22.33 29.46 0.36
CA ALA A 491 -23.53 30.04 -0.23
C ALA A 491 -24.75 30.10 0.73
N GLY A 492 -24.61 29.60 1.96
CA GLY A 492 -25.69 29.59 2.96
C GLY A 492 -26.62 28.39 2.86
N GLN A 493 -26.38 27.45 1.93
CA GLN A 493 -27.12 26.20 1.76
C GLN A 493 -26.56 25.12 2.71
N CYS A 494 -26.48 25.43 4.01
CA CYS A 494 -25.76 24.59 4.96
C CYS A 494 -26.41 23.20 5.18
N GLU A 495 -27.73 23.11 5.14
CA GLU A 495 -28.45 21.83 5.27
C GLU A 495 -28.16 20.89 4.08
N GLU A 496 -28.19 21.41 2.86
CA GLU A 496 -27.86 20.65 1.65
C GLU A 496 -26.39 20.21 1.65
N ALA A 497 -25.49 21.08 2.12
CA ALA A 497 -24.08 20.74 2.32
C ALA A 497 -23.91 19.59 3.34
N TYR A 498 -24.66 19.61 4.45
CA TYR A 498 -24.61 18.57 5.48
C TYR A 498 -25.20 17.24 5.01
N ASP A 499 -26.30 17.27 4.25
CA ASP A 499 -26.89 16.06 3.67
C ASP A 499 -26.00 15.43 2.61
N LEU A 500 -25.30 16.24 1.81
CA LEU A 500 -24.29 15.76 0.86
C LEU A 500 -23.16 15.07 1.63
N VAL A 501 -22.64 15.73 2.66
CA VAL A 501 -21.58 15.23 3.55
C VAL A 501 -21.96 13.91 4.24
N ARG A 502 -23.21 13.75 4.67
CA ARG A 502 -23.70 12.51 5.31
C ARG A 502 -23.74 11.31 4.37
N LYS A 503 -23.88 11.54 3.06
CA LYS A 503 -24.01 10.49 2.04
C LYS A 503 -22.67 10.02 1.47
N ILE A 504 -21.55 10.66 1.83
CA ILE A 504 -20.21 10.27 1.35
C ILE A 504 -19.75 9.00 2.10
N PRO A 505 -19.39 7.90 1.42
CA PRO A 505 -19.01 6.63 2.05
C PRO A 505 -17.64 6.59 2.78
N THR A 506 -16.94 7.72 2.93
CA THR A 506 -15.57 7.81 3.45
C THR A 506 -15.45 8.89 4.53
N ASP A 507 -14.45 8.75 5.41
CA ASP A 507 -14.17 9.69 6.49
C ASP A 507 -14.02 11.13 5.99
N LEU A 508 -14.67 12.05 6.70
CA LEU A 508 -14.69 13.47 6.39
C LEU A 508 -13.40 14.15 6.81
N ASP A 509 -12.81 14.92 5.89
CA ASP A 509 -11.70 15.81 6.22
C ASP A 509 -12.19 16.93 7.16
N ALA A 510 -11.48 17.14 8.27
CA ALA A 510 -11.74 18.19 9.25
C ALA A 510 -11.73 19.59 8.61
N SER A 511 -11.07 19.76 7.45
CA SER A 511 -11.11 20.99 6.66
C SER A 511 -12.52 21.39 6.19
N VAL A 512 -13.34 20.41 5.78
CA VAL A 512 -14.72 20.63 5.30
C VAL A 512 -15.62 21.03 6.45
N LEU A 513 -15.51 20.34 7.59
CA LEU A 513 -16.29 20.66 8.79
C LEU A 513 -15.91 22.04 9.36
N ARG A 514 -14.63 22.45 9.29
CA ARG A 514 -14.21 23.83 9.61
C ARG A 514 -14.89 24.86 8.72
N ALA A 515 -14.88 24.64 7.41
CA ALA A 515 -15.48 25.55 6.46
C ALA A 515 -17.00 25.65 6.66
N MET A 516 -17.66 24.52 6.89
CA MET A 516 -19.08 24.46 7.24
C MET A 516 -19.40 25.19 8.54
N LEU A 517 -18.59 25.02 9.59
CA LEU A 517 -18.79 25.73 10.86
C LEU A 517 -18.69 27.25 10.69
N GLY A 518 -17.68 27.72 9.94
CA GLY A 518 -17.53 29.13 9.61
C GLY A 518 -18.70 29.68 8.81
N ALA A 519 -19.18 28.92 7.84
CA ALA A 519 -20.31 29.33 7.01
C ALA A 519 -21.65 29.30 7.78
N CYS A 520 -21.90 28.27 8.60
CA CYS A 520 -23.10 28.21 9.46
C CYS A 520 -23.11 29.38 10.47
N SER A 521 -21.95 29.79 10.97
CA SER A 521 -21.81 30.95 11.85
C SER A 521 -22.10 32.27 11.12
N THR A 522 -21.67 32.39 9.86
CA THR A 522 -21.90 33.58 9.02
C THR A 522 -23.36 33.72 8.58
N HIS A 523 -24.01 32.60 8.28
CA HIS A 523 -25.40 32.55 7.77
C HIS A 523 -26.45 32.30 8.85
N GLY A 524 -26.05 32.23 10.13
CA GLY A 524 -26.96 32.14 11.28
C GLY A 524 -27.66 30.78 11.47
N ASN A 525 -27.17 29.69 10.87
CA ASN A 525 -27.71 28.34 11.11
C ASN A 525 -27.10 27.73 12.39
N MET A 526 -27.64 28.16 13.54
CA MET A 526 -27.09 27.86 14.86
C MET A 526 -27.15 26.37 15.26
N ASN A 527 -28.22 25.67 14.86
CA ASN A 527 -28.39 24.25 15.18
C ASN A 527 -27.35 23.39 14.46
N LEU A 528 -27.16 23.64 13.17
CA LEU A 528 -26.19 22.91 12.37
C LEU A 528 -24.75 23.28 12.74
N ALA A 529 -24.48 24.55 13.06
CA ALA A 529 -23.18 24.99 13.58
C ALA A 529 -22.77 24.20 14.83
N GLN A 530 -23.69 23.97 15.77
CA GLN A 530 -23.38 23.21 16.99
C GLN A 530 -23.08 21.73 16.71
N ILE A 531 -23.80 21.12 15.77
CA ILE A 531 -23.59 19.73 15.33
C ILE A 531 -22.23 19.59 14.64
N VAL A 532 -21.90 20.49 13.72
CA VAL A 532 -20.64 20.51 12.97
C VAL A 532 -19.46 20.79 13.90
N ALA A 533 -19.59 21.74 14.84
CA ALA A 533 -18.57 22.03 15.84
C ALA A 533 -18.23 20.78 16.67
N ARG A 534 -19.24 20.10 17.24
CA ARG A 534 -19.02 18.88 18.04
C ARG A 534 -18.26 17.82 17.25
N ARG A 535 -18.64 17.58 16.00
CA ARG A 535 -17.96 16.61 15.13
C ARG A 535 -16.53 17.03 14.80
N LEU A 536 -16.29 18.31 14.53
CA LEU A 536 -14.98 18.86 14.24
C LEU A 536 -14.00 18.75 15.43
N PHE A 537 -14.45 19.08 16.65
CA PHE A 537 -13.63 18.97 17.86
C PHE A 537 -13.39 17.52 18.31
N ASN A 538 -14.26 16.58 17.89
CA ASN A 538 -14.02 15.15 18.06
C ASN A 538 -12.91 14.64 17.12
N LEU A 539 -12.81 15.20 15.90
CA LEU A 539 -11.81 14.81 14.90
C LEU A 539 -10.43 15.45 15.14
N GLU A 540 -10.37 16.75 15.43
CA GLU A 540 -9.11 17.47 15.66
C GLU A 540 -9.17 18.34 16.93
N PRO A 541 -9.08 17.72 18.11
CA PRO A 541 -9.24 18.42 19.39
C PRO A 541 -8.10 19.40 19.71
N GLU A 542 -6.90 19.17 19.18
CA GLU A 542 -5.72 20.01 19.45
C GLU A 542 -5.47 21.08 18.39
N ASN A 543 -6.28 21.14 17.33
CA ASN A 543 -6.05 22.12 16.26
C ASN A 543 -6.54 23.52 16.69
N PRO A 544 -5.64 24.49 16.90
CA PRO A 544 -5.99 25.82 17.39
C PRO A 544 -6.95 26.57 16.45
N VAL A 545 -6.96 26.24 15.15
CA VAL A 545 -7.84 26.84 14.15
C VAL A 545 -9.32 26.57 14.47
N ASN A 546 -9.64 25.40 15.04
CA ASN A 546 -11.01 25.05 15.39
C ASN A 546 -11.57 25.96 16.49
N TYR A 547 -10.74 26.32 17.47
CA TYR A 547 -11.10 27.23 18.56
C TYR A 547 -11.24 28.68 18.07
N VAL A 548 -10.45 29.11 17.08
CA VAL A 548 -10.60 30.44 16.46
C VAL A 548 -11.93 30.57 15.74
N VAL A 549 -12.32 29.57 14.94
CA VAL A 549 -13.63 29.55 14.25
C VAL A 549 -14.78 29.51 15.27
N LEU A 550 -14.63 28.76 16.37
CA LEU A 550 -15.61 28.72 17.47
C LEU A 550 -15.68 30.05 18.26
N SER A 551 -14.56 30.76 18.43
CA SER A 551 -14.55 32.07 19.09
C SER A 551 -15.39 33.11 18.33
N GLY A 552 -15.39 33.02 16.99
CA GLY A 552 -16.30 33.76 16.12
C GLY A 552 -17.77 33.40 16.40
N PHE A 553 -18.07 32.11 16.57
CA PHE A 553 -19.40 31.60 16.94
C PHE A 553 -19.88 32.08 18.34
N ILE A 554 -18.99 32.12 19.33
CA ILE A 554 -19.31 32.59 20.71
C ILE A 554 -19.53 34.10 20.75
N SER A 555 -18.79 34.88 19.95
CA SER A 555 -19.00 36.34 19.89
C SER A 555 -20.35 36.73 19.26
N PHE A 556 -20.89 35.90 18.35
CA PHE A 556 -22.22 36.10 17.75
C PHE A 556 -23.36 35.63 18.67
N SER A 557 -23.13 34.59 19.50
CA SER A 557 -24.13 34.04 20.44
C SER A 557 -24.36 34.88 21.70
N MET A 558 -23.53 35.90 21.95
CA MET A 558 -23.67 36.84 23.07
C MET A 558 -24.93 37.73 23.04
N SER A 559 -25.83 37.53 22.07
CA SER A 559 -27.14 38.20 22.02
C SER A 559 -28.33 37.38 22.51
N SER A 560 -28.15 36.13 22.96
CA SER A 560 -29.22 35.39 23.65
C SER A 560 -28.70 34.52 24.79
N ALA A 561 -28.83 35.04 26.00
CA ALA A 561 -28.51 34.35 27.24
C ALA A 561 -29.44 33.13 27.45
N ALA A 562 -28.94 31.91 27.24
CA ALA A 562 -29.42 30.69 27.89
C ALA A 562 -28.64 29.41 27.48
N VAL A 563 -27.31 29.33 27.66
CA VAL A 563 -26.63 28.02 27.75
C VAL A 563 -25.38 28.12 28.64
N ALA A 564 -25.58 28.41 29.92
CA ALA A 564 -24.54 28.29 30.96
C ALA A 564 -24.92 27.19 31.99
N SER A 565 -25.65 26.17 31.56
CA SER A 565 -26.05 25.05 32.41
C SER A 565 -25.97 23.74 31.61
N GLN A 566 -24.78 23.15 31.54
CA GLN A 566 -24.49 21.71 31.51
C GLN A 566 -23.07 21.48 30.96
N ALA A 567 -22.08 21.63 31.84
CA ALA A 567 -20.75 21.03 31.68
C ALA A 567 -20.11 20.94 33.07
N SER A 568 -20.65 20.04 33.90
CA SER A 568 -20.01 19.59 35.14
C SER A 568 -20.60 18.23 35.51
N PHE A 569 -20.22 17.18 34.78
CA PHE A 569 -20.32 15.83 35.33
C PHE A 569 -18.92 15.47 35.85
N SER A 570 -18.78 15.54 37.17
CA SER A 570 -17.61 15.11 37.91
C SER A 570 -17.49 13.58 37.80
N MET A 571 -16.26 13.07 37.81
CA MET A 571 -15.85 11.67 37.91
C MET A 571 -16.29 10.96 39.23
N GLN A 572 -17.25 11.53 39.97
CA GLN A 572 -17.77 10.95 41.20
C GLN A 572 -18.94 9.99 40.91
N SER A 573 -18.61 8.70 41.05
CA SER A 573 -19.45 7.49 41.10
C SER A 573 -20.12 7.04 39.80
N LEU A 574 -19.39 6.29 38.95
CA LEU A 574 -20.06 5.11 38.39
C LEU A 574 -20.26 4.12 39.52
N SER A 575 -21.48 3.63 39.67
CA SER A 575 -21.72 2.54 40.60
C SER A 575 -20.99 1.30 40.09
N THR A 576 -20.28 0.62 40.99
CA THR A 576 -19.78 -0.73 40.74
C THR A 576 -20.91 -1.72 40.55
N ASP A 577 -22.15 -1.39 40.94
CA ASP A 577 -23.32 -2.27 40.86
C ASP A 577 -23.82 -2.48 39.42
N GLU A 578 -23.42 -1.63 38.46
CA GLU A 578 -23.76 -1.79 37.06
C GLU A 578 -22.56 -2.41 36.31
N PRO A 579 -22.69 -3.60 35.71
CA PRO A 579 -21.55 -4.31 35.11
C PRO A 579 -21.16 -3.83 33.71
N VAL A 580 -21.92 -2.90 33.11
CA VAL A 580 -21.64 -2.36 31.77
C VAL A 580 -21.60 -0.83 31.76
N VAL A 581 -20.95 -0.27 30.75
CA VAL A 581 -21.01 1.16 30.43
C VAL A 581 -21.52 1.38 29.02
N SER A 582 -22.22 2.49 28.79
CA SER A 582 -22.69 2.84 27.45
C SER A 582 -21.52 3.33 26.56
N VAL A 583 -21.70 3.20 25.25
CA VAL A 583 -20.76 3.74 24.26
C VAL A 583 -20.61 5.26 24.38
N ASP A 584 -21.67 5.99 24.72
CA ASP A 584 -21.64 7.44 24.96
C ASP A 584 -20.81 7.80 26.21
N TRP A 585 -20.94 6.99 27.27
CA TRP A 585 -20.16 7.18 28.49
C TRP A 585 -18.67 6.96 28.20
N LEU A 586 -18.30 5.86 27.54
CA LEU A 586 -16.91 5.61 27.19
C LEU A 586 -16.37 6.71 26.27
N HIS A 587 -17.13 7.13 25.25
CA HIS A 587 -16.73 8.21 24.34
C HIS A 587 -16.44 9.52 25.09
N SER A 588 -17.25 9.85 26.10
CA SER A 588 -17.10 11.07 26.90
C SER A 588 -15.90 11.00 27.87
N ASN A 589 -15.44 9.81 28.24
CA ASN A 589 -14.41 9.60 29.27
C ASN A 589 -13.10 8.98 28.72
N LEU A 590 -12.98 8.78 27.41
CA LEU A 590 -11.85 8.11 26.78
C LEU A 590 -10.50 8.82 26.99
N ARG A 591 -10.52 10.11 27.31
CA ARG A 591 -9.32 10.95 27.51
C ARG A 591 -8.87 11.04 28.97
N GLU A 592 -9.63 10.44 29.88
CA GLU A 592 -9.28 10.44 31.29
C GLU A 592 -8.08 9.51 31.52
N PRO A 593 -7.01 9.97 32.20
CA PRO A 593 -5.74 9.26 32.27
C PRO A 593 -5.84 7.89 32.97
N ASP A 594 -6.78 7.78 33.90
CA ASP A 594 -7.05 6.58 34.69
C ASP A 594 -8.03 5.61 33.98
N VAL A 595 -8.61 5.96 32.82
CA VAL A 595 -9.48 5.04 32.06
C VAL A 595 -8.63 4.28 31.03
N LYS A 596 -8.62 2.95 31.10
CA LYS A 596 -7.99 2.07 30.09
C LYS A 596 -9.06 1.25 29.38
N VAL A 597 -8.92 1.13 28.07
CA VAL A 597 -9.81 0.31 27.26
C VAL A 597 -9.10 -0.97 26.84
N LEU A 598 -9.78 -2.10 26.95
CA LEU A 598 -9.25 -3.41 26.55
C LEU A 598 -10.08 -3.99 25.41
N ASP A 599 -9.43 -4.30 24.30
CA ASP A 599 -9.99 -5.13 23.24
C ASP A 599 -9.77 -6.60 23.61
N ALA A 600 -10.84 -7.29 23.96
CA ALA A 600 -10.85 -8.70 24.33
C ALA A 600 -11.51 -9.55 23.25
N SER A 601 -11.40 -9.15 21.97
CA SER A 601 -12.01 -9.88 20.86
C SER A 601 -11.46 -11.30 20.76
N TRP A 602 -12.38 -12.27 20.77
CA TRP A 602 -12.07 -13.69 20.58
C TRP A 602 -13.19 -14.34 19.77
N TYR A 603 -12.82 -15.25 18.87
CA TYR A 603 -13.73 -15.93 17.96
C TYR A 603 -13.58 -17.44 18.07
N MET A 604 -14.63 -18.17 17.71
CA MET A 604 -14.57 -19.62 17.72
C MET A 604 -13.58 -20.12 16.63
N PRO A 605 -12.85 -21.23 16.86
CA PRO A 605 -11.84 -21.71 15.91
C PRO A 605 -12.36 -21.98 14.49
N ASP A 606 -13.65 -22.32 14.35
CA ASP A 606 -14.31 -22.59 13.08
C ASP A 606 -14.64 -21.33 12.26
N GLU A 607 -14.61 -20.15 12.87
CA GLU A 607 -14.87 -18.88 12.19
C GLU A 607 -13.70 -18.39 11.34
N GLN A 608 -12.49 -18.95 11.53
CA GLN A 608 -11.26 -18.58 10.78
C GLN A 608 -10.94 -17.07 10.80
N ARG A 609 -11.30 -16.38 11.88
CA ARG A 609 -11.02 -14.96 12.09
C ARG A 609 -9.81 -14.78 13.01
N ASN A 610 -9.02 -13.74 12.76
CA ASN A 610 -7.84 -13.43 13.58
C ASN A 610 -8.11 -12.14 14.37
N PRO A 611 -8.37 -12.22 15.69
CA PRO A 611 -8.73 -11.04 16.48
C PRO A 611 -7.61 -10.00 16.55
N LEU A 612 -6.34 -10.41 16.65
CA LEU A 612 -5.21 -9.47 16.69
C LEU A 612 -5.08 -8.71 15.37
N GLN A 613 -5.28 -9.39 14.24
CA GLN A 613 -5.27 -8.75 12.93
C GLN A 613 -6.43 -7.75 12.77
N GLU A 614 -7.63 -8.10 13.25
CA GLU A 614 -8.79 -7.20 13.20
C GLU A 614 -8.59 -5.97 14.09
N TYR A 615 -8.05 -6.16 15.30
CA TYR A 615 -7.63 -5.07 16.19
C TYR A 615 -6.61 -4.15 15.50
N GLN A 616 -5.58 -4.71 14.86
CA GLN A 616 -4.59 -3.93 14.11
C GLN A 616 -5.19 -3.10 12.99
N VAL A 617 -6.23 -3.62 12.32
CA VAL A 617 -6.94 -2.90 11.27
C VAL A 617 -7.76 -1.77 11.87
N SER A 618 -8.52 -2.04 12.93
CA SER A 618 -9.39 -1.03 13.54
C SER A 618 -9.85 -1.43 14.95
N HIS A 619 -9.67 -0.52 15.91
CA HIS A 619 -10.03 -0.69 17.33
C HIS A 619 -10.50 0.63 17.96
N ILE A 620 -11.01 0.59 19.19
CA ILE A 620 -11.35 1.80 19.96
C ILE A 620 -10.04 2.55 20.28
N PRO A 621 -9.99 3.89 20.15
CA PRO A 621 -8.75 4.64 20.32
C PRO A 621 -8.08 4.41 21.66
N GLY A 622 -6.76 4.17 21.64
CA GLY A 622 -5.98 3.87 22.84
C GLY A 622 -6.29 2.53 23.52
N ALA A 623 -7.13 1.67 22.93
CA ALA A 623 -7.42 0.37 23.49
C ALA A 623 -6.19 -0.55 23.43
N LEU A 624 -5.96 -1.34 24.47
CA LEU A 624 -4.93 -2.37 24.55
C LEU A 624 -5.53 -3.72 24.15
N PHE A 625 -4.79 -4.52 23.39
CA PHE A 625 -5.26 -5.86 23.03
C PHE A 625 -5.01 -6.86 24.18
N PHE A 626 -6.08 -7.48 24.68
CA PHE A 626 -6.05 -8.49 25.72
C PHE A 626 -6.26 -9.88 25.09
N ASP A 627 -5.17 -10.63 24.95
CA ASP A 627 -5.19 -11.96 24.34
C ASP A 627 -5.72 -13.02 25.32
N ILE A 628 -7.00 -13.39 25.18
CA ILE A 628 -7.65 -14.40 26.03
C ILE A 628 -6.98 -15.78 25.90
N ASP A 629 -6.41 -16.14 24.74
CA ASP A 629 -5.70 -17.41 24.55
C ASP A 629 -4.22 -17.31 25.01
N GLY A 630 -3.70 -16.09 25.05
CA GLY A 630 -2.39 -15.72 25.58
C GLY A 630 -2.32 -15.74 27.11
N ILE A 631 -3.39 -15.27 27.78
CA ILE A 631 -3.46 -15.05 29.23
C ILE A 631 -4.28 -16.18 29.89
N THR A 632 -3.71 -17.39 29.85
CA THR A 632 -4.32 -18.61 30.41
C THR A 632 -3.31 -19.40 31.23
N ASP A 633 -3.81 -20.34 32.04
CA ASP A 633 -2.97 -21.35 32.67
C ASP A 633 -2.22 -22.18 31.63
N ARG A 634 -0.92 -22.34 31.81
CA ARG A 634 -0.05 -23.15 30.93
C ARG A 634 0.24 -24.53 31.51
N THR A 635 -0.25 -24.84 32.70
CA THR A 635 -0.02 -26.13 33.38
C THR A 635 -1.03 -27.22 33.01
N THR A 636 -2.07 -26.87 32.24
CA THR A 636 -3.16 -27.77 31.86
C THR A 636 -3.46 -27.68 30.37
N ASP A 637 -3.85 -28.82 29.76
CA ASP A 637 -4.31 -28.89 28.36
C ASP A 637 -5.75 -28.36 28.16
N LEU A 638 -6.34 -27.77 29.22
CA LEU A 638 -7.69 -27.22 29.20
C LEU A 638 -7.63 -25.77 28.71
N PRO A 639 -8.57 -25.37 27.84
CA PRO A 639 -8.57 -24.04 27.29
C PRO A 639 -9.01 -22.96 28.26
N HIS A 640 -8.47 -21.75 28.07
CA HIS A 640 -8.90 -20.52 28.75
C HIS A 640 -8.90 -20.57 30.28
N MET A 641 -8.38 -21.64 30.90
CA MET A 641 -8.28 -21.77 32.35
C MET A 641 -7.58 -20.55 32.94
N LEU A 642 -8.05 -20.07 34.09
CA LEU A 642 -7.45 -18.94 34.77
C LEU A 642 -5.96 -19.21 35.08
N PRO A 643 -5.06 -18.27 34.75
CA PRO A 643 -3.66 -18.38 35.15
C PRO A 643 -3.49 -18.24 36.68
N SER A 644 -2.29 -18.50 37.19
CA SER A 644 -1.98 -18.22 38.61
C SER A 644 -2.04 -16.72 38.92
N GLU A 645 -2.15 -16.36 40.20
CA GLU A 645 -2.14 -14.96 40.64
C GLU A 645 -0.89 -14.21 40.15
N GLU A 646 0.28 -14.84 40.28
CA GLU A 646 1.54 -14.26 39.86
C GLU A 646 1.61 -14.06 38.34
N ALA A 647 1.11 -15.04 37.58
CA ALA A 647 1.08 -14.99 36.12
C ALA A 647 0.11 -13.90 35.64
N PHE A 648 -1.08 -13.80 36.21
CA PHE A 648 -2.05 -12.74 35.88
C PHE A 648 -1.50 -11.35 36.21
N ALA A 649 -0.93 -11.18 37.41
CA ALA A 649 -0.30 -9.92 37.83
C ALA A 649 0.79 -9.48 36.85
N ALA A 650 1.65 -10.40 36.41
CA ALA A 650 2.73 -10.11 35.47
C ALA A 650 2.21 -9.72 34.09
N ALA A 651 1.21 -10.43 33.56
CA ALA A 651 0.64 -10.15 32.23
C ALA A 651 -0.07 -8.80 32.17
N VAL A 652 -0.92 -8.50 33.16
CA VAL A 652 -1.66 -7.24 33.26
C VAL A 652 -0.70 -6.06 33.50
N SER A 653 0.36 -6.26 34.29
CA SER A 653 1.41 -5.25 34.46
C SER A 653 2.17 -4.98 33.16
N ALA A 654 2.44 -6.01 32.35
CA ALA A 654 3.08 -5.85 31.04
C ALA A 654 2.20 -5.11 30.01
N LEU A 655 0.87 -5.19 30.15
CA LEU A 655 -0.07 -4.33 29.39
C LEU A 655 -0.04 -2.87 29.84
N GLY A 656 0.60 -2.55 30.97
CA GLY A 656 0.67 -1.20 31.54
C GLY A 656 -0.58 -0.83 32.34
N ILE A 657 -1.23 -1.82 32.97
CA ILE A 657 -2.40 -1.64 33.82
C ILE A 657 -1.97 -1.60 35.29
N GLU A 658 -2.56 -0.69 36.06
CA GLU A 658 -2.34 -0.49 37.49
C GLU A 658 -3.62 -0.71 38.30
N ASN A 659 -3.51 -0.97 39.61
CA ASN A 659 -4.68 -1.14 40.48
C ASN A 659 -5.63 0.07 40.53
N LYS A 660 -5.13 1.28 40.20
CA LYS A 660 -5.92 2.53 40.22
C LYS A 660 -6.79 2.72 38.98
N ASP A 661 -6.49 2.00 37.90
CA ASP A 661 -7.12 2.21 36.61
C ASP A 661 -8.61 1.80 36.65
N ALA A 662 -9.43 2.47 35.85
CA ALA A 662 -10.79 2.10 35.50
C ALA A 662 -10.77 1.40 34.14
N LEU A 663 -11.21 0.15 34.09
CA LEU A 663 -11.10 -0.69 32.91
C LEU A 663 -12.44 -0.80 32.19
N VAL A 664 -12.42 -0.57 30.87
CA VAL A 664 -13.57 -0.85 30.01
C VAL A 664 -13.18 -1.88 28.97
N VAL A 665 -13.84 -3.03 28.98
CA VAL A 665 -13.55 -4.15 28.10
C VAL A 665 -14.61 -4.23 27.01
N TYR A 666 -14.21 -4.42 25.77
CA TYR A 666 -15.12 -4.68 24.66
C TYR A 666 -14.66 -5.85 23.80
N ASP A 667 -15.55 -6.35 22.93
CA ASP A 667 -15.19 -7.28 21.88
C ASP A 667 -15.91 -6.94 20.55
N GLY A 668 -15.46 -7.59 19.47
CA GLY A 668 -15.96 -7.41 18.11
C GLY A 668 -17.35 -7.99 17.82
N LYS A 669 -17.99 -8.71 18.75
CA LYS A 669 -19.33 -9.32 18.59
C LYS A 669 -20.43 -8.62 19.40
N GLY A 670 -20.05 -7.70 20.28
CA GLY A 670 -20.96 -7.02 21.19
C GLY A 670 -20.59 -7.37 22.62
N ILE A 671 -21.33 -8.30 23.23
CA ILE A 671 -20.99 -8.90 24.52
C ILE A 671 -20.84 -10.41 24.33
N PHE A 672 -19.59 -10.84 24.15
CA PHE A 672 -19.23 -12.23 23.97
C PHE A 672 -18.03 -12.59 24.85
N SER A 673 -16.82 -12.25 24.41
CA SER A 673 -15.57 -12.55 25.10
C SER A 673 -15.15 -11.46 26.09
N ALA A 674 -15.65 -10.23 25.96
CA ALA A 674 -15.40 -9.15 26.92
C ALA A 674 -15.86 -9.50 28.34
N ALA A 675 -16.98 -10.22 28.46
CA ALA A 675 -17.49 -10.69 29.76
C ALA A 675 -16.51 -11.62 30.48
N ARG A 676 -15.70 -12.39 29.73
CA ARG A 676 -14.68 -13.28 30.31
C ARG A 676 -13.60 -12.46 31.00
N VAL A 677 -13.05 -11.45 30.33
CA VAL A 677 -12.00 -10.59 30.89
C VAL A 677 -12.55 -9.78 32.08
N TRP A 678 -13.77 -9.25 31.98
CA TRP A 678 -14.46 -8.64 33.13
C TRP A 678 -14.46 -9.55 34.36
N TRP A 679 -14.86 -10.81 34.19
CA TRP A 679 -14.87 -11.80 35.28
C TRP A 679 -13.46 -12.11 35.79
N MET A 680 -12.45 -12.24 34.91
CA MET A 680 -11.06 -12.50 35.31
C MET A 680 -10.54 -11.44 36.28
N PHE A 681 -10.69 -10.15 35.95
CA PHE A 681 -10.24 -9.06 36.83
C PHE A 681 -10.97 -9.07 38.18
N ARG A 682 -12.25 -9.41 38.22
CA ARG A 682 -13.00 -9.57 39.49
C ARG A 682 -12.50 -10.75 40.32
N VAL A 683 -12.20 -11.89 39.69
CA VAL A 683 -11.57 -13.03 40.38
C VAL A 683 -10.24 -12.63 41.00
N PHE A 684 -9.48 -11.74 40.35
CA PHE A 684 -8.23 -11.20 40.92
C PHE A 684 -8.41 -9.90 41.72
N GLY A 685 -9.64 -9.54 42.09
CA GLY A 685 -9.95 -8.50 43.08
C GLY A 685 -9.93 -7.07 42.56
N HIS A 686 -10.21 -6.85 41.27
CA HIS A 686 -10.33 -5.52 40.67
C HIS A 686 -11.76 -5.26 40.20
N ASP A 687 -12.50 -4.47 40.99
CA ASP A 687 -13.93 -4.19 40.76
C ASP A 687 -14.20 -2.96 39.89
N ARG A 688 -13.18 -2.12 39.60
CA ARG A 688 -13.32 -0.96 38.70
C ARG A 688 -13.24 -1.36 37.23
N ILE A 689 -14.04 -2.36 36.85
CA ILE A 689 -14.07 -2.93 35.50
C ILE A 689 -15.50 -3.09 34.99
N TRP A 690 -15.70 -2.67 33.74
CA TRP A 690 -17.00 -2.71 33.06
C TRP A 690 -16.88 -3.30 31.66
N VAL A 691 -17.97 -3.89 31.17
CA VAL A 691 -18.10 -4.28 29.76
C VAL A 691 -18.72 -3.15 28.95
N LEU A 692 -18.24 -2.88 27.74
CA LEU A 692 -18.85 -1.91 26.83
C LEU A 692 -20.15 -2.48 26.25
N ASP A 693 -21.28 -1.84 26.55
CA ASP A 693 -22.60 -2.34 26.21
C ASP A 693 -22.87 -2.28 24.70
N GLY A 694 -22.95 -3.44 24.04
CA GLY A 694 -23.01 -3.56 22.57
C GLY A 694 -21.65 -3.56 21.87
N GLY A 695 -20.55 -3.53 22.63
CA GLY A 695 -19.18 -3.73 22.17
C GLY A 695 -18.73 -2.82 21.02
N PHE A 696 -17.79 -3.32 20.21
CA PHE A 696 -17.23 -2.54 19.11
C PHE A 696 -18.25 -2.28 17.99
N LEU A 697 -19.21 -3.19 17.81
CA LEU A 697 -20.27 -3.04 16.81
C LEU A 697 -21.12 -1.80 17.09
N ARG A 698 -21.54 -1.61 18.35
CA ARG A 698 -22.32 -0.43 18.74
C ARG A 698 -21.48 0.84 18.74
N TRP A 699 -20.20 0.76 19.12
CA TRP A 699 -19.26 1.89 19.02
C TRP A 699 -19.20 2.43 17.59
N ARG A 700 -19.00 1.52 16.61
CA ARG A 700 -19.00 1.85 15.18
C ARG A 700 -20.35 2.35 14.68
N ALA A 701 -21.45 1.69 15.08
CA ALA A 701 -22.79 2.10 14.69
C ALA A 701 -23.16 3.51 15.21
N SER A 702 -22.55 3.93 16.32
CA SER A 702 -22.71 5.27 16.91
C SER A 702 -21.87 6.34 16.19
N GLY A 703 -21.04 5.94 15.21
CA GLY A 703 -20.19 6.85 14.45
C GLY A 703 -19.01 7.41 15.24
N PHE A 704 -18.63 6.76 16.34
CA PHE A 704 -17.49 7.17 17.14
C PHE A 704 -16.18 6.80 16.46
N TYR A 705 -15.16 7.64 16.67
CA TYR A 705 -13.84 7.50 16.06
C TYR A 705 -13.21 6.13 16.40
N VAL A 706 -12.55 5.53 15.43
CA VAL A 706 -11.80 4.27 15.56
C VAL A 706 -10.36 4.51 15.09
N GLU A 707 -9.40 3.96 15.81
CA GLU A 707 -7.99 4.05 15.44
C GLU A 707 -7.69 2.99 14.38
N SER A 708 -7.07 3.41 13.27
CA SER A 708 -6.68 2.53 12.16
C SER A 708 -5.17 2.37 12.15
N SER A 709 -4.69 1.12 12.14
CA SER A 709 -3.27 0.76 12.37
C SER A 709 -2.85 0.90 13.84
N ALA A 710 -2.96 -0.19 14.60
CA ALA A 710 -2.47 -0.23 15.98
C ALA A 710 -1.00 0.21 16.09
N SER A 711 -0.71 1.02 17.11
CA SER A 711 0.66 1.47 17.37
C SER A 711 1.59 0.28 17.62
N ILE A 712 2.85 0.44 17.23
CA ILE A 712 3.91 -0.55 17.50
C ILE A 712 3.98 -0.86 19.01
N ASP A 713 3.75 0.14 19.86
CA ASP A 713 3.72 0.01 21.32
C ASP A 713 2.59 -0.91 21.82
N ALA A 714 1.37 -0.75 21.30
CA ALA A 714 0.24 -1.58 21.71
C ALA A 714 0.40 -3.06 21.33
N VAL A 715 0.95 -3.34 20.14
CA VAL A 715 1.25 -4.71 19.70
C VAL A 715 2.40 -5.31 20.51
N LEU A 716 3.43 -4.52 20.86
CA LEU A 716 4.52 -4.97 21.72
C LEU A 716 4.02 -5.31 23.14
N LYS A 717 3.12 -4.49 23.71
CA LYS A 717 2.50 -4.74 25.03
C LYS A 717 1.67 -6.02 25.04
N ALA A 718 0.85 -6.26 24.02
CA ALA A 718 0.08 -7.50 23.90
C ALA A 718 0.97 -8.75 23.86
N ASN A 719 2.05 -8.72 23.06
CA ASN A 719 3.01 -9.83 23.01
C ASN A 719 3.78 -9.97 24.34
N ALA A 720 4.14 -8.86 24.98
CA ALA A 720 4.83 -8.87 26.27
C ALA A 720 3.96 -9.47 27.39
N ALA A 721 2.65 -9.28 27.34
CA ALA A 721 1.71 -9.87 28.29
C ALA A 721 1.65 -11.40 28.19
N SER A 722 1.56 -11.94 26.96
CA SER A 722 1.60 -13.39 26.73
C SER A 722 2.96 -14.00 27.09
N ASP A 723 4.07 -13.33 26.77
CA ASP A 723 5.43 -13.74 27.15
C ASP A 723 5.65 -13.71 28.68
N ALA A 724 5.04 -12.74 29.38
CA ALA A 724 5.10 -12.68 30.85
C ALA A 724 4.47 -13.91 31.51
N ILE A 725 3.34 -14.41 30.97
CA ILE A 725 2.71 -15.66 31.43
C ILE A 725 3.69 -16.82 31.30
N GLU A 726 4.29 -17.00 30.12
CA GLU A 726 5.24 -18.09 29.87
C GLU A 726 6.44 -18.04 30.81
N LYS A 727 6.99 -16.84 31.05
CA LYS A 727 8.12 -16.62 31.95
C LYS A 727 7.81 -17.00 33.40
N VAL A 728 6.63 -16.65 33.91
CA VAL A 728 6.23 -17.02 35.27
C VAL A 728 6.18 -18.54 35.43
N TYR A 729 5.55 -19.26 34.50
CA TYR A 729 5.47 -20.72 34.56
C TYR A 729 6.82 -21.41 34.33
N GLN A 730 7.77 -20.76 33.66
CA GLN A 730 9.15 -21.23 33.51
C GLN A 730 10.07 -20.83 34.69
N GLY A 731 9.55 -20.11 35.70
CA GLY A 731 10.33 -19.63 36.84
C GLY A 731 11.36 -18.55 36.48
N GLN A 732 11.15 -17.84 35.38
CA GLN A 732 12.03 -16.76 34.90
C GLN A 732 11.65 -15.42 35.53
N GLN A 733 12.61 -14.49 35.54
CA GLN A 733 12.37 -13.12 35.99
C GLN A 733 11.45 -12.37 35.02
N VAL A 734 10.37 -11.79 35.55
CA VAL A 734 9.45 -10.91 34.84
C VAL A 734 9.74 -9.45 35.14
N GLY A 735 9.16 -8.55 34.33
CA GLY A 735 9.26 -7.11 34.51
C GLY A 735 8.64 -6.61 35.82
N PRO A 736 8.70 -5.30 36.10
CA PRO A 736 8.11 -4.72 37.30
C PRO A 736 6.60 -5.00 37.36
N ILE A 737 6.11 -5.43 38.53
CA ILE A 737 4.69 -5.67 38.79
C ILE A 737 4.03 -4.36 39.24
N THR A 738 3.04 -3.91 38.48
CA THR A 738 2.27 -2.68 38.71
C THR A 738 0.82 -2.97 39.13
N PHE A 739 0.40 -4.23 39.04
CA PHE A 739 -0.92 -4.70 39.41
C PHE A 739 -0.83 -5.80 40.49
N ASN A 740 -1.40 -5.54 41.66
CA ASN A 740 -1.48 -6.48 42.78
C ASN A 740 -2.82 -7.21 42.75
N THR A 741 -2.79 -8.54 42.83
CA THR A 741 -4.00 -9.37 42.87
C THR A 741 -4.55 -9.47 44.29
N ASN A 742 -5.87 -9.62 44.40
CA ASN A 742 -6.58 -10.02 45.60
C ASN A 742 -7.58 -11.12 45.23
N PHE A 743 -7.10 -12.36 45.18
CA PHE A 743 -7.87 -13.49 44.66
C PHE A 743 -9.18 -13.76 45.42
N GLN A 744 -10.26 -13.92 44.66
CA GLN A 744 -11.64 -14.12 45.10
C GLN A 744 -12.08 -15.56 44.80
N PRO A 745 -11.74 -16.54 45.67
CA PRO A 745 -11.99 -17.95 45.41
C PRO A 745 -13.49 -18.31 45.33
N HIS A 746 -14.38 -17.44 45.83
CA HIS A 746 -15.82 -17.66 45.77
C HIS A 746 -16.43 -17.44 44.37
N LEU A 747 -15.69 -16.77 43.45
CA LEU A 747 -16.12 -16.49 42.08
C LEU A 747 -15.71 -17.58 41.07
N ILE A 748 -14.92 -18.56 41.49
CA ILE A 748 -14.46 -19.69 40.67
C ILE A 748 -14.77 -21.01 41.36
N TRP A 749 -15.32 -21.97 40.60
CA TRP A 749 -15.54 -23.33 41.10
C TRP A 749 -14.66 -24.35 40.40
N THR A 750 -14.19 -25.35 41.16
CA THR A 750 -13.46 -26.52 40.67
C THR A 750 -14.41 -27.67 40.31
N LEU A 751 -13.90 -28.66 39.58
CA LEU A 751 -14.62 -29.89 39.26
C LEU A 751 -15.18 -30.60 40.50
N GLU A 752 -14.41 -30.64 41.60
CA GLU A 752 -14.84 -31.25 42.86
C GLU A 752 -16.04 -30.53 43.49
N GLN A 753 -16.04 -29.20 43.45
CA GLN A 753 -17.16 -28.39 43.96
C GLN A 753 -18.42 -28.60 43.12
N VAL A 754 -18.27 -28.70 41.79
CA VAL A 754 -19.39 -29.03 40.88
C VAL A 754 -19.94 -30.43 41.19
N ARG A 755 -19.08 -31.44 41.37
CA ARG A 755 -19.50 -32.81 41.76
C ARG A 755 -20.27 -32.82 43.06
N LYS A 756 -19.74 -32.14 44.08
CA LYS A 756 -20.40 -32.00 45.38
C LYS A 756 -21.77 -31.32 45.25
N ASN A 757 -21.88 -30.30 44.40
CA ASN A 757 -23.14 -29.61 44.16
C ASN A 757 -24.20 -30.47 43.44
N ILE A 758 -23.80 -31.46 42.64
CA ILE A 758 -24.77 -32.40 42.04
C ILE A 758 -25.48 -33.20 43.14
N GLU A 759 -24.77 -33.59 44.19
CA GLU A 759 -25.33 -34.34 45.31
C GLU A 759 -26.10 -33.43 46.28
N GLU A 760 -25.50 -32.31 46.67
CA GLU A 760 -26.01 -31.43 47.74
C GLU A 760 -27.00 -30.37 47.25
N GLN A 761 -27.04 -30.08 45.94
CA GLN A 761 -27.93 -29.10 45.31
C GLN A 761 -27.89 -27.69 45.95
N THR A 762 -26.72 -27.27 46.43
CA THR A 762 -26.54 -25.97 47.08
C THR A 762 -26.75 -24.78 46.13
N HIS A 763 -26.45 -24.95 44.84
CA HIS A 763 -26.54 -23.93 43.79
C HIS A 763 -27.26 -24.47 42.57
N GLN A 764 -28.05 -23.60 41.91
CA GLN A 764 -28.62 -23.89 40.60
C GLN A 764 -27.53 -23.77 39.53
N HIS A 765 -27.21 -24.88 38.87
CA HIS A 765 -26.22 -24.90 37.79
C HIS A 765 -26.88 -24.48 36.48
N VAL A 766 -26.40 -23.38 35.87
CA VAL A 766 -26.91 -22.84 34.60
C VAL A 766 -25.83 -22.89 33.52
N ASP A 767 -26.15 -23.54 32.39
CA ASP A 767 -25.28 -23.69 31.23
C ASP A 767 -25.65 -22.68 30.13
N ALA A 768 -24.66 -21.90 29.68
CA ALA A 768 -24.81 -20.83 28.71
C ALA A 768 -24.79 -21.28 27.23
N ARG A 769 -24.55 -22.58 26.96
CA ARG A 769 -24.49 -23.13 25.59
C ARG A 769 -25.86 -23.10 24.90
N SER A 770 -25.86 -23.26 23.58
CA SER A 770 -27.09 -23.42 22.83
C SER A 770 -27.85 -24.68 23.27
N LYS A 771 -29.19 -24.61 23.21
CA LYS A 771 -30.05 -25.73 23.59
C LYS A 771 -29.70 -27.02 22.85
N ALA A 772 -29.38 -26.93 21.56
CA ALA A 772 -28.95 -28.08 20.76
C ALA A 772 -27.63 -28.72 21.24
N ARG A 773 -26.66 -27.93 21.73
CA ARG A 773 -25.41 -28.47 22.32
C ARG A 773 -25.64 -29.07 23.70
N PHE A 774 -26.47 -28.41 24.50
CA PHE A 774 -26.85 -28.88 25.83
C PHE A 774 -27.62 -30.21 25.80
N ASP A 775 -28.59 -30.33 24.89
CA ASP A 775 -29.38 -31.56 24.69
C ASP A 775 -28.58 -32.66 23.95
N GLY A 776 -27.36 -32.33 23.49
CA GLY A 776 -26.45 -33.24 22.80
C GLY A 776 -26.80 -33.54 21.34
N VAL A 777 -27.69 -32.76 20.74
CA VAL A 777 -28.13 -32.87 19.33
C VAL A 777 -27.08 -32.30 18.36
N ALA A 778 -26.39 -31.24 18.76
CA ALA A 778 -25.31 -30.63 17.98
C ALA A 778 -23.93 -31.07 18.51
N PRO A 779 -22.92 -31.24 17.63
CA PRO A 779 -21.57 -31.58 18.05
C PRO A 779 -20.91 -30.41 18.79
N GLU A 780 -19.97 -30.73 19.68
CA GLU A 780 -19.10 -29.73 20.29
C GLU A 780 -18.06 -29.21 19.28
N PRO A 781 -17.73 -27.90 19.27
CA PRO A 781 -16.79 -27.31 18.32
C PRO A 781 -15.38 -27.95 18.34
N ARG A 782 -15.00 -28.58 19.45
CA ARG A 782 -13.73 -29.28 19.59
C ARG A 782 -13.89 -30.75 19.27
N LYS A 783 -13.09 -31.24 18.32
CA LYS A 783 -13.12 -32.63 17.87
C LYS A 783 -12.81 -33.59 19.02
N GLY A 784 -13.63 -34.63 19.17
CA GLY A 784 -13.41 -35.71 20.14
C GLY A 784 -14.12 -35.54 21.49
N LEU A 785 -14.81 -34.42 21.74
CA LEU A 785 -15.64 -34.27 22.94
C LEU A 785 -17.01 -34.94 22.76
N ARG A 786 -17.51 -35.57 23.83
CA ARG A 786 -18.86 -36.15 23.88
C ARG A 786 -19.91 -35.05 24.04
N SER A 787 -21.06 -35.24 23.38
CA SER A 787 -22.22 -34.35 23.47
C SER A 787 -23.01 -34.58 24.77
N GLY A 788 -23.69 -33.55 25.28
CA GLY A 788 -24.53 -33.62 26.49
C GLY A 788 -24.38 -32.43 27.43
N HIS A 789 -24.83 -32.60 28.67
CA HIS A 789 -24.79 -31.59 29.73
C HIS A 789 -24.42 -32.17 31.09
N ILE A 790 -24.03 -31.29 32.02
CA ILE A 790 -23.72 -31.67 33.40
C ILE A 790 -25.03 -32.04 34.10
N PRO A 791 -25.12 -33.17 34.81
CA PRO A 791 -26.37 -33.62 35.43
C PRO A 791 -27.02 -32.51 36.28
N ARG A 792 -28.35 -32.38 36.18
CA ARG A 792 -29.17 -31.39 36.90
C ARG A 792 -28.91 -29.92 36.56
N SER A 793 -28.07 -29.63 35.57
CA SER A 793 -27.93 -28.27 35.05
C SER A 793 -29.17 -27.85 34.26
N LYS A 794 -29.43 -26.55 34.20
CA LYS A 794 -30.46 -25.91 33.38
C LYS A 794 -29.78 -25.17 32.23
N CYS A 795 -30.44 -25.07 31.08
CA CYS A 795 -29.88 -24.40 29.90
C CYS A 795 -30.49 -23.01 29.76
N LEU A 796 -29.65 -21.96 29.79
CA LEU A 796 -30.04 -20.61 29.40
C LEU A 796 -29.02 -20.10 28.37
N PRO A 797 -29.29 -20.26 27.06
CA PRO A 797 -28.36 -19.82 26.03
C PRO A 797 -28.03 -18.34 26.16
N PHE A 798 -26.73 -18.00 26.21
CA PHE A 798 -26.28 -16.61 26.43
C PHE A 798 -26.88 -15.56 25.47
N PRO A 799 -27.21 -15.84 24.18
CA PRO A 799 -27.79 -14.82 23.31
C PRO A 799 -29.16 -14.32 23.80
N GLN A 800 -29.85 -15.10 24.65
CA GLN A 800 -31.11 -14.67 25.26
C GLN A 800 -30.94 -13.58 26.33
N MET A 801 -29.71 -13.32 26.76
CA MET A 801 -29.37 -12.25 27.70
C MET A 801 -29.21 -10.90 27.01
N LEU A 802 -29.15 -10.91 25.67
CA LEU A 802 -28.86 -9.73 24.85
C LEU A 802 -30.07 -9.35 24.00
N ASP A 803 -30.18 -8.08 23.67
CA ASP A 803 -31.18 -7.57 22.72
C ASP A 803 -30.72 -7.66 21.25
N GLY A 804 -31.55 -7.16 20.32
CA GLY A 804 -31.24 -7.17 18.89
C GLY A 804 -30.00 -6.34 18.51
N SER A 805 -29.53 -5.45 19.39
CA SER A 805 -28.33 -4.63 19.21
C SER A 805 -27.10 -5.18 19.93
N GLN A 806 -27.18 -6.42 20.43
CA GLN A 806 -26.14 -7.09 21.21
C GLN A 806 -25.82 -6.41 22.55
N THR A 807 -26.80 -5.68 23.10
CA THR A 807 -26.69 -5.01 24.40
C THR A 807 -27.32 -5.87 25.49
N LEU A 808 -26.81 -5.78 26.71
CA LEU A 808 -27.30 -6.60 27.81
C LEU A 808 -28.71 -6.12 28.21
N LEU A 809 -29.67 -7.05 28.31
CA LEU A 809 -31.06 -6.72 28.59
C LEU A 809 -31.24 -5.98 29.93
N PRO A 810 -32.32 -5.16 30.07
CA PRO A 810 -32.67 -4.54 31.35
C PRO A 810 -32.95 -5.57 32.45
N ALA A 811 -32.72 -5.21 33.71
CA ALA A 811 -32.88 -6.10 34.87
C ALA A 811 -34.25 -6.81 34.93
N ALA A 812 -35.34 -6.10 34.62
CA ALA A 812 -36.69 -6.70 34.62
C ALA A 812 -36.84 -7.81 33.57
N GLU A 813 -36.23 -7.67 32.41
CA GLU A 813 -36.29 -8.67 31.34
C GLU A 813 -35.34 -9.84 31.62
N LEU A 814 -34.14 -9.56 32.13
CA LEU A 814 -33.21 -10.60 32.57
C LEU A 814 -33.84 -11.51 33.64
N LYS A 815 -34.49 -10.92 34.66
CA LYS A 815 -35.20 -11.67 35.69
C LYS A 815 -36.25 -12.61 35.08
N LYS A 816 -37.03 -12.10 34.12
CA LYS A 816 -38.03 -12.91 33.39
C LYS A 816 -37.41 -14.06 32.62
N LYS A 817 -36.24 -13.87 31.98
CA LYS A 817 -35.52 -14.93 31.26
C LYS A 817 -35.08 -16.07 32.18
N PHE A 818 -34.54 -15.75 33.36
CA PHE A 818 -34.18 -16.76 34.36
C PHE A 818 -35.42 -17.51 34.88
N GLU A 819 -36.48 -16.79 35.23
CA GLU A 819 -37.73 -17.39 35.73
C GLU A 819 -38.41 -18.31 34.70
N GLN A 820 -38.36 -17.96 33.41
CA GLN A 820 -38.90 -18.78 32.32
C GLN A 820 -38.23 -20.16 32.21
N GLU A 821 -36.94 -20.23 32.48
CA GLU A 821 -36.19 -21.50 32.54
C GLU A 821 -36.22 -22.13 33.94
N GLY A 822 -37.11 -21.65 34.81
CA GLY A 822 -37.30 -22.13 36.18
C GLY A 822 -36.11 -21.85 37.10
N ILE A 823 -35.26 -20.88 36.79
CA ILE A 823 -34.10 -20.49 37.62
C ILE A 823 -34.54 -19.39 38.59
N SER A 824 -34.52 -19.70 39.89
CA SER A 824 -34.82 -18.70 40.92
C SER A 824 -33.63 -17.76 41.10
N VAL A 825 -33.81 -16.46 40.85
CA VAL A 825 -32.74 -15.46 41.05
C VAL A 825 -32.40 -15.32 42.55
N ASP A 826 -33.33 -15.64 43.45
CA ASP A 826 -33.12 -15.52 44.90
C ASP A 826 -32.21 -16.62 45.47
N SER A 827 -32.15 -17.78 44.82
CA SER A 827 -31.27 -18.89 45.21
C SER A 827 -29.86 -18.74 44.63
N PRO A 828 -28.82 -19.37 45.23
CA PRO A 828 -27.46 -19.35 44.69
C PRO A 828 -27.40 -19.97 43.28
N VAL A 829 -26.58 -19.39 42.41
CA VAL A 829 -26.43 -19.81 41.00
C VAL A 829 -24.96 -20.03 40.68
N LEU A 830 -24.67 -21.14 40.01
CA LEU A 830 -23.38 -21.46 39.38
C LEU A 830 -23.57 -21.39 37.87
N THR A 831 -22.59 -20.82 37.15
CA THR A 831 -22.64 -20.76 35.69
C THR A 831 -21.55 -21.62 35.03
N SER A 832 -21.85 -22.22 33.88
CA SER A 832 -20.86 -22.92 33.04
C SER A 832 -21.18 -22.77 31.55
N CYS A 833 -20.26 -23.21 30.69
CA CYS A 833 -20.54 -23.33 29.25
C CYS A 833 -19.67 -24.43 28.63
N GLY A 834 -19.14 -24.21 27.41
CA GLY A 834 -18.16 -25.12 26.81
C GLY A 834 -16.78 -25.05 27.49
N THR A 835 -16.27 -23.83 27.70
CA THR A 835 -14.87 -23.56 28.07
C THR A 835 -14.70 -22.36 29.01
N GLY A 836 -15.75 -22.00 29.77
CA GLY A 836 -15.73 -20.88 30.72
C GLY A 836 -16.06 -19.49 30.14
N VAL A 837 -15.89 -19.25 28.82
CA VAL A 837 -16.04 -17.91 28.22
C VAL A 837 -17.47 -17.36 28.28
N THR A 838 -18.44 -18.02 27.66
CA THR A 838 -19.84 -17.51 27.59
C THR A 838 -20.61 -17.66 28.90
N ALA A 839 -20.09 -18.46 29.85
CA ALA A 839 -20.63 -18.55 31.20
C ALA A 839 -20.57 -17.19 31.92
N CYS A 840 -19.51 -16.43 31.67
CA CYS A 840 -19.32 -15.10 32.24
C CYS A 840 -20.41 -14.11 31.80
N ILE A 841 -21.10 -14.33 30.67
CA ILE A 841 -22.24 -13.48 30.23
C ILE A 841 -23.46 -13.71 31.13
N LEU A 842 -23.70 -14.96 31.56
CA LEU A 842 -24.75 -15.25 32.55
C LEU A 842 -24.41 -14.64 33.91
N ALA A 843 -23.14 -14.73 34.33
CA ALA A 843 -22.66 -14.09 35.55
C ALA A 843 -22.79 -12.55 35.48
N LEU A 844 -22.47 -11.93 34.33
CA LEU A 844 -22.66 -10.50 34.06
C LEU A 844 -24.15 -10.09 34.20
N GLY A 845 -25.06 -10.88 33.62
CA GLY A 845 -26.50 -10.65 33.73
C GLY A 845 -27.04 -10.79 35.16
N LEU A 846 -26.58 -11.80 35.90
CA LEU A 846 -26.93 -11.97 37.32
C LEU A 846 -26.35 -10.86 38.19
N TYR A 847 -25.16 -10.36 37.86
CA TYR A 847 -24.57 -9.21 38.54
C TYR A 847 -25.46 -7.97 38.45
N ARG A 848 -26.02 -7.67 37.26
CA ARG A 848 -27.02 -6.61 37.09
C ARG A 848 -28.30 -6.83 37.91
N LEU A 849 -28.63 -8.07 38.26
CA LEU A 849 -29.74 -8.41 39.17
C LEU A 849 -29.36 -8.29 40.65
N GLY A 850 -28.16 -7.79 40.97
CA GLY A 850 -27.64 -7.64 42.33
C GLY A 850 -26.96 -8.89 42.89
N LYS A 851 -26.65 -9.89 42.07
CA LYS A 851 -25.95 -11.12 42.48
C LYS A 851 -24.46 -10.97 42.18
N THR A 852 -23.71 -10.47 43.15
CA THR A 852 -22.26 -10.21 43.00
C THR A 852 -21.39 -11.47 43.08
N ASP A 853 -21.89 -12.50 43.78
CA ASP A 853 -21.14 -13.70 44.18
C ASP A 853 -21.56 -14.91 43.34
N VAL A 854 -21.47 -14.78 42.01
CA VAL A 854 -21.83 -15.84 41.07
C VAL A 854 -20.58 -16.60 40.63
N PRO A 855 -20.35 -17.82 41.11
CA PRO A 855 -19.24 -18.63 40.64
C PRO A 855 -19.38 -19.03 39.17
N VAL A 856 -18.26 -19.04 38.46
CA VAL A 856 -18.12 -19.67 37.15
C VAL A 856 -17.34 -20.97 37.31
N TYR A 857 -17.89 -22.07 36.78
CA TYR A 857 -17.14 -23.30 36.61
C TYR A 857 -16.18 -23.16 35.42
N ASP A 858 -14.91 -22.87 35.73
CA ASP A 858 -13.92 -22.42 34.76
C ASP A 858 -13.62 -23.48 33.68
N GLY A 859 -13.34 -24.72 34.12
CA GLY A 859 -13.11 -25.87 33.23
C GLY A 859 -14.35 -26.28 32.41
N SER A 860 -15.54 -25.92 32.88
CA SER A 860 -16.80 -26.02 32.13
C SER A 860 -17.05 -27.43 31.56
N TRP A 861 -17.88 -27.56 30.49
CA TRP A 861 -18.19 -28.86 29.88
C TRP A 861 -16.94 -29.61 29.40
N THR A 862 -15.93 -28.90 28.91
CA THR A 862 -14.69 -29.52 28.41
C THR A 862 -13.98 -30.31 29.52
N GLU A 863 -13.75 -29.69 30.68
CA GLU A 863 -13.15 -30.39 31.81
C GLU A 863 -14.05 -31.51 32.34
N TRP A 864 -15.36 -31.25 32.44
CA TRP A 864 -16.32 -32.24 32.92
C TRP A 864 -16.25 -33.54 32.12
N VAL A 865 -16.27 -33.44 30.79
CA VAL A 865 -16.22 -34.62 29.89
C VAL A 865 -14.86 -35.31 29.91
N MET A 866 -13.77 -34.55 30.01
CA MET A 866 -12.42 -35.12 29.99
C MET A 866 -12.04 -35.83 31.29
N ARG A 867 -12.55 -35.35 32.44
CA ARG A 867 -12.10 -35.79 33.77
C ARG A 867 -13.16 -36.54 34.59
N SER A 868 -14.37 -36.76 34.06
CA SER A 868 -15.44 -37.49 34.77
C SER A 868 -15.62 -38.93 34.31
N ASN A 869 -15.93 -39.81 35.26
CA ASN A 869 -16.13 -41.24 35.02
C ASN A 869 -17.30 -41.50 34.04
N PRO A 870 -17.21 -42.53 33.18
CA PRO A 870 -18.24 -42.85 32.18
C PRO A 870 -19.64 -43.11 32.75
N ASP A 871 -19.75 -43.59 33.99
CA ASP A 871 -21.01 -44.03 34.61
C ASP A 871 -21.91 -42.89 35.12
N ILE A 872 -21.40 -41.66 35.22
CA ILE A 872 -22.17 -40.48 35.66
C ILE A 872 -22.92 -39.84 34.47
N LEU A 873 -22.61 -40.27 33.23
CA LEU A 873 -23.08 -39.66 31.98
C LEU A 873 -24.29 -40.36 31.35
N SER A 874 -24.82 -41.44 31.96
CA SER A 874 -25.87 -42.29 31.37
C SER A 874 -27.25 -42.20 32.04
N SER A 875 -27.48 -41.29 32.98
CA SER A 875 -28.82 -41.10 33.56
C SER A 875 -29.71 -40.23 32.67
N SER A 876 -30.00 -40.73 31.47
CA SER A 876 -31.26 -40.46 30.80
C SER A 876 -32.37 -41.17 31.60
N GLN A 877 -32.92 -40.51 32.62
CA GLN A 877 -34.23 -40.87 33.15
C GLN A 877 -35.09 -39.61 33.29
N THR A 878 -35.96 -39.48 32.27
CA THR A 878 -37.26 -38.79 32.20
C THR A 878 -37.37 -37.34 32.61
#